data_AF-A0A1Y3ERX9-F1
#
_entry.id   AF-A0A1Y3ERX9-F1
#
_cell.length_a   1.000
_cell.length_b   1.000
_cell.length_c   1.000
_cell.angle_alpha   90.00
_cell.angle_beta   90.00
_cell.angle_gamma   90.00
#
_symmetry.space_group_name_H-M   'P 1'
#
loop_
_entity.id
_entity.type
_entity.pdbx_description
1 polymer ?
#
loop_
_entity_poly.entity_id
_entity_poly.type
_entity_poly.pdbx_seq_one_letter_code
_entity_poly.pdbx_strand_id
1 'polypeptide(L)'
;MELSVSCWEWILTAKPEIEIEFFQELSYAWKLLADLKLGIFREDPPLFDPSAVHGENQLNPNPPLVKPHKILIRFCNQDLVDIFLIIFMQSLNLAIGSGPGVTVKDVYFHNVVTKGCLFSRHVAAVGARFHFLTSALGLLQSGSFTCGTVKCLLRKRIFAVALDYFAVAPQCPTQDSNALSEDISLLINFWKAVHADRKYLNRNMFGNFGTHNYTVDSGKSQASVGRIQDQSLGRAESVQSHRSGQSNFPITASFSASQRYWANIATLTSYRKPPIRNQANMQLIVGDFSSIKGNEIERLIAWYNPQGLPEKVLPGEDIVEQFRMKIFPDLIAENKIMKDCVRLLWDICPTIAIYIPARFKNLESVKSELGRLVKSNPALVRHIPAALPYLATVQTIENNGSELDHMLMWAPVSPACALSFFSRQYPSHPTTAQYAIRVLKEYHPSVLLSYIPQIIQAVRYDPFNCVAEFILSMAKKSQLLAHQFIWNMQTNMYLDEEGKQKDPVLYEKLNSIMTDLINSLSGEAKRFYEKEFQFFGEITAISAEIKAFPKGQERKDACLRALSRIKVVQGCYLPSDPEAVVVDIDYSSGTPMQSAAKAPFLARFKVKRCGGEQVEKLGQEAIDESVDANDNEQTSDIFWQAAIFKVGDDVRQDMLALQLMELCLHVFKSIGLNVYLYPYRVVATAPGCGVIQCVPNSKSRDQLGRQTDFAV
;
A
#
# COMPACT_ATOMS: atom_id res chain seq x y z
N MET A 1 13.24 -26.34 1.54
CA MET A 1 14.06 -25.77 0.44
C MET A 1 15.54 -26.03 0.65
N GLU A 2 16.15 -25.66 1.78
CA GLU A 2 17.58 -25.93 2.04
C GLU A 2 17.90 -27.44 1.92
N LEU A 3 17.11 -28.29 2.59
CA LEU A 3 17.21 -29.75 2.43
C LEU A 3 17.06 -30.21 0.97
N SER A 4 16.14 -29.59 0.23
CA SER A 4 15.91 -29.91 -1.19
C SER A 4 17.15 -29.63 -2.03
N VAL A 5 17.78 -28.46 -1.83
CA VAL A 5 19.03 -28.09 -2.51
C VAL A 5 20.15 -29.06 -2.16
N SER A 6 20.33 -29.40 -0.88
CA SER A 6 21.37 -30.37 -0.48
C SER A 6 21.17 -31.74 -1.12
N CYS A 7 19.92 -32.21 -1.23
CA CYS A 7 19.62 -33.45 -1.95
C CYS A 7 19.94 -33.33 -3.45
N TRP A 8 19.61 -32.21 -4.08
CA TRP A 8 19.89 -31.99 -5.50
C TRP A 8 21.39 -31.90 -5.78
N GLU A 9 22.14 -31.17 -4.97
CA GLU A 9 23.62 -31.10 -5.06
C GLU A 9 24.24 -32.49 -4.93
N TRP A 10 23.76 -33.30 -3.97
CA TRP A 10 24.22 -34.67 -3.81
C TRP A 10 23.91 -35.55 -5.03
N ILE A 11 22.69 -35.46 -5.55
CA ILE A 11 22.26 -36.25 -6.72
C ILE A 11 23.05 -35.86 -7.97
N LEU A 12 23.23 -34.56 -8.23
CA LEU A 12 24.00 -34.07 -9.39
C LEU A 12 25.47 -34.44 -9.28
N THR A 13 26.04 -34.42 -8.07
CA THR A 13 27.41 -34.86 -7.82
C THR A 13 27.57 -36.37 -8.02
N ALA A 14 26.60 -37.17 -7.55
CA ALA A 14 26.65 -38.63 -7.63
C ALA A 14 26.31 -39.16 -9.03
N LYS A 15 25.49 -38.44 -9.80
CA LYS A 15 25.04 -38.82 -11.15
C LYS A 15 25.04 -37.61 -12.10
N PRO A 16 26.18 -37.26 -12.71
CA PRO A 16 26.26 -36.16 -13.69
C PRO A 16 25.41 -36.39 -14.94
N GLU A 17 25.11 -37.66 -15.28
CA GLU A 17 24.36 -38.02 -16.50
C GLU A 17 22.92 -37.49 -16.53
N ILE A 18 22.32 -37.20 -15.37
CA ILE A 18 20.93 -36.73 -15.26
C ILE A 18 20.82 -35.20 -15.11
N GLU A 19 21.94 -34.49 -15.25
CA GLU A 19 22.01 -33.04 -15.05
C GLU A 19 21.03 -32.31 -15.97
N ILE A 20 20.98 -32.67 -17.25
CA ILE A 20 20.12 -32.01 -18.25
C ILE A 20 18.64 -32.22 -17.93
N GLU A 21 18.24 -33.47 -17.68
CA GLU A 21 16.86 -33.85 -17.34
C GLU A 21 16.42 -33.16 -16.05
N PHE A 22 17.30 -33.13 -15.04
CA PHE A 22 17.04 -32.44 -13.78
C PHE A 22 16.76 -30.95 -13.98
N PHE A 23 17.59 -30.25 -14.76
CA PHE A 23 17.39 -28.81 -14.98
C PHE A 23 16.21 -28.49 -15.89
N GLN A 24 15.80 -29.41 -16.78
CA GLN A 24 14.53 -29.29 -17.51
C GLN A 24 13.32 -29.37 -16.58
N GLU A 25 13.31 -30.34 -15.66
CA GLU A 25 12.27 -30.47 -14.63
C GLU A 25 12.29 -29.27 -13.68
N LEU A 26 13.47 -28.76 -13.31
CA LEU A 26 13.60 -27.56 -12.50
C LEU A 26 13.03 -26.32 -13.22
N SER A 27 13.25 -26.19 -14.52
CA SER A 27 12.66 -25.12 -15.33
C SER A 27 11.14 -25.22 -15.37
N TYR A 28 10.58 -26.44 -15.45
CA TYR A 28 9.14 -26.65 -15.39
C TYR A 28 8.58 -26.27 -14.01
N ALA A 29 9.23 -26.71 -12.93
CA ALA A 29 8.85 -26.37 -11.56
C ALA A 29 8.89 -24.85 -11.31
N TRP A 30 9.91 -24.16 -11.82
CA TRP A 30 9.99 -22.70 -11.73
C TRP A 30 8.82 -22.01 -12.43
N LYS A 31 8.48 -22.46 -13.65
CA LYS A 31 7.32 -21.94 -14.38
C LYS A 31 6.02 -22.18 -13.61
N LEU A 32 5.85 -23.37 -13.03
CA LEU A 32 4.69 -23.70 -12.20
C LEU A 32 4.57 -22.77 -10.98
N LEU A 33 5.68 -22.44 -10.31
CA LEU A 33 5.68 -21.47 -9.20
C LEU A 33 5.18 -20.09 -9.65
N ALA A 34 5.54 -19.68 -10.87
CA ALA A 34 5.11 -18.42 -11.43
C ALA A 34 3.63 -18.44 -11.86
N ASP A 35 3.17 -19.53 -12.47
CA ASP A 35 1.76 -19.73 -12.86
C ASP A 35 0.85 -19.78 -11.61
N LEU A 36 1.33 -20.37 -10.51
CA LEU A 36 0.67 -20.39 -9.20
C LEU A 36 0.82 -19.07 -8.41
N LYS A 37 1.55 -18.08 -8.95
CA LYS A 37 1.81 -16.77 -8.31
C LYS A 37 2.39 -16.90 -6.89
N LEU A 38 3.40 -17.75 -6.71
CA LEU A 38 4.02 -17.99 -5.41
C LEU A 38 5.31 -17.18 -5.20
N GLY A 39 5.57 -16.80 -3.94
CA GLY A 39 6.79 -16.12 -3.52
C GLY A 39 7.07 -14.83 -4.30
N ILE A 40 8.13 -14.82 -5.12
CA ILE A 40 8.52 -13.62 -5.89
C ILE A 40 7.52 -13.26 -7.01
N PHE A 41 6.66 -14.20 -7.40
CA PHE A 41 5.62 -14.02 -8.42
C PHE A 41 4.24 -13.72 -7.82
N ARG A 42 4.17 -13.57 -6.50
CA ARG A 42 2.93 -13.22 -5.81
C ARG A 42 2.39 -11.89 -6.32
N GLU A 43 1.09 -11.86 -6.56
CA GLU A 43 0.39 -10.62 -6.85
C GLU A 43 0.31 -9.76 -5.58
N ASP A 44 0.78 -8.52 -5.70
CA ASP A 44 0.80 -7.60 -4.57
C ASP A 44 -0.64 -7.23 -4.18
N PRO A 45 -0.98 -7.23 -2.87
CA PRO A 45 -2.27 -6.74 -2.43
C PRO A 45 -2.46 -5.25 -2.82
N PRO A 46 -3.71 -4.77 -2.91
CA PRO A 46 -3.95 -3.36 -3.15
C PRO A 46 -3.26 -2.49 -2.09
N LEU A 47 -2.78 -1.32 -2.50
CA LEU A 47 -2.15 -0.37 -1.59
C LEU A 47 -3.12 -0.03 -0.46
N PHE A 48 -2.74 -0.39 0.76
CA PHE A 48 -3.50 -0.09 1.96
C PHE A 48 -3.11 1.29 2.49
N ASP A 49 -4.12 2.11 2.81
CA ASP A 49 -3.90 3.41 3.42
C ASP A 49 -4.08 3.30 4.96
N PRO A 50 -3.05 3.58 5.77
CA PRO A 50 -3.15 3.56 7.24
C PRO A 50 -4.21 4.52 7.81
N SER A 51 -4.69 5.45 7.00
CA SER A 51 -5.75 6.39 7.35
C SER A 51 -7.16 5.81 7.18
N ALA A 52 -7.32 4.65 6.50
CA ALA A 52 -8.62 4.04 6.20
C ALA A 52 -8.75 2.61 6.74
N VAL A 53 -8.63 2.45 8.07
CA VAL A 53 -8.63 1.14 8.74
C VAL A 53 -10.04 0.73 9.16
N HIS A 54 -10.47 -0.46 8.75
CA HIS A 54 -11.75 -1.05 9.14
C HIS A 54 -11.64 -2.11 10.24
N GLY A 55 -10.48 -2.78 10.36
CA GLY A 55 -10.29 -3.84 11.34
C GLY A 55 -8.82 -4.15 11.62
N GLU A 56 -8.56 -4.73 12.80
CA GLU A 56 -7.20 -4.91 13.31
C GLU A 56 -6.31 -5.79 12.41
N ASN A 57 -6.88 -6.79 11.75
CA ASN A 57 -6.14 -7.71 10.88
C ASN A 57 -5.59 -7.05 9.61
N GLN A 58 -6.11 -5.89 9.19
CA GLN A 58 -5.61 -5.17 8.01
C GLN A 58 -4.29 -4.45 8.25
N LEU A 59 -3.96 -4.19 9.52
CA LEU A 59 -2.78 -3.43 9.91
C LEU A 59 -1.50 -4.26 9.94
N ASN A 60 -1.57 -5.58 9.85
CA ASN A 60 -0.38 -6.41 9.94
C ASN A 60 0.37 -6.43 8.60
N PRO A 61 1.73 -6.31 8.60
CA PRO A 61 2.51 -6.44 7.39
C PRO A 61 2.26 -7.78 6.70
N ASN A 62 2.09 -7.75 5.37
CA ASN A 62 1.82 -8.95 4.57
C ASN A 62 2.90 -9.19 3.49
N PRO A 63 4.16 -9.45 3.87
CA PRO A 63 5.23 -9.64 2.90
C PRO A 63 5.08 -10.97 2.11
N PRO A 64 5.51 -11.02 0.84
CA PRO A 64 5.64 -12.29 0.11
C PRO A 64 6.71 -13.20 0.74
N LEU A 65 6.46 -14.51 0.73
CA LEU A 65 7.42 -15.50 1.20
C LEU A 65 8.50 -15.76 0.13
N VAL A 66 9.60 -15.03 0.20
CA VAL A 66 10.66 -15.09 -0.84
C VAL A 66 11.89 -15.91 -0.47
N LYS A 67 12.06 -16.29 0.80
CA LYS A 67 13.23 -17.05 1.27
C LYS A 67 13.51 -18.32 0.43
N PRO A 68 12.51 -19.16 0.08
CA PRO A 68 12.74 -20.32 -0.78
C PRO A 68 13.29 -19.95 -2.16
N HIS A 69 12.81 -18.86 -2.76
CA HIS A 69 13.29 -18.39 -4.07
C HIS A 69 14.73 -17.86 -3.98
N LYS A 70 15.11 -17.17 -2.90
CA LYS A 70 16.51 -16.73 -2.70
C LYS A 70 17.48 -17.91 -2.70
N ILE A 71 17.14 -18.98 -1.98
CA ILE A 71 17.93 -20.21 -1.91
C ILE A 71 18.01 -20.86 -3.31
N LEU A 72 16.89 -20.96 -4.01
CA LEU A 72 16.84 -21.53 -5.35
C LEU A 72 17.70 -20.73 -6.35
N ILE A 73 17.63 -19.40 -6.33
CA ILE A 73 18.43 -18.55 -7.22
C ILE A 73 19.93 -18.70 -6.95
N ARG A 74 20.33 -18.87 -5.67
CA ARG A 74 21.74 -19.14 -5.31
C ARG A 74 22.22 -20.46 -5.90
N PHE A 75 21.42 -21.51 -5.79
CA PHE A 75 21.71 -22.81 -6.41
C PHE A 75 21.86 -22.68 -7.93
N CYS A 76 21.01 -21.89 -8.58
CA CYS A 76 21.06 -21.65 -10.02
C CYS A 76 22.29 -20.86 -10.54
N ASN A 77 23.20 -20.39 -9.67
CA ASN A 77 24.43 -19.71 -10.09
C ASN A 77 25.63 -20.65 -10.30
N GLN A 78 25.42 -21.97 -10.24
CA GLN A 78 26.46 -22.99 -10.49
C GLN A 78 26.44 -23.41 -11.98
N ASP A 79 27.44 -22.95 -12.74
CA ASP A 79 28.00 -23.42 -14.03
C ASP A 79 27.11 -23.91 -15.22
N LEU A 80 25.78 -23.76 -15.22
CA LEU A 80 24.89 -24.24 -16.33
C LEU A 80 24.15 -23.14 -17.10
N VAL A 81 24.94 -22.32 -17.77
CA VAL A 81 24.60 -21.13 -18.59
C VAL A 81 23.36 -21.29 -19.50
N ASP A 82 23.19 -22.42 -20.20
CA ASP A 82 22.20 -22.54 -21.30
C ASP A 82 20.77 -22.87 -20.83
N ILE A 83 20.60 -23.65 -19.77
CA ILE A 83 19.27 -24.03 -19.27
C ILE A 83 18.66 -22.88 -18.46
N PHE A 84 19.48 -22.12 -17.73
CA PHE A 84 19.03 -20.92 -17.04
C PHE A 84 18.59 -19.82 -18.00
N LEU A 85 19.11 -19.75 -19.23
CA LEU A 85 18.60 -18.82 -20.24
C LEU A 85 17.11 -19.03 -20.52
N ILE A 86 16.65 -20.29 -20.56
CA ILE A 86 15.23 -20.60 -20.77
C ILE A 86 14.41 -20.08 -19.59
N ILE A 87 14.85 -20.31 -18.36
CA ILE A 87 14.22 -19.80 -17.14
C ILE A 87 14.15 -18.26 -17.16
N PHE A 88 15.24 -17.58 -17.51
CA PHE A 88 15.25 -16.11 -17.61
C PHE A 88 14.32 -15.59 -18.71
N MET A 89 14.33 -16.21 -19.89
CA MET A 89 13.49 -15.79 -21.01
C MET A 89 12.01 -16.09 -20.80
N GLN A 90 11.64 -17.12 -20.03
CA GLN A 90 10.25 -17.37 -19.67
C GLN A 90 9.77 -16.43 -18.56
N SER A 91 10.64 -16.11 -17.60
CA SER A 91 10.27 -15.32 -16.43
C SER A 91 10.18 -13.82 -16.69
N LEU A 92 11.15 -13.26 -17.44
CA LEU A 92 11.28 -11.81 -17.54
C LEU A 92 10.30 -11.20 -18.55
N ASN A 93 9.42 -10.34 -18.06
CA ASN A 93 8.44 -9.61 -18.87
C ASN A 93 8.99 -8.26 -19.38
N LEU A 94 8.45 -7.77 -20.50
CA LEU A 94 8.68 -6.40 -21.00
C LEU A 94 7.65 -5.38 -20.47
N ALA A 95 6.52 -5.85 -19.93
CA ALA A 95 5.49 -5.00 -19.36
C ALA A 95 5.96 -4.35 -18.05
N ILE A 96 5.65 -3.06 -17.87
CA ILE A 96 6.00 -2.26 -16.69
C ILE A 96 4.72 -1.58 -16.19
N GLY A 97 4.44 -1.68 -14.88
CA GLY A 97 3.25 -1.06 -14.27
C GLY A 97 1.97 -1.88 -14.44
N SER A 98 0.85 -1.33 -13.98
CA SER A 98 -0.46 -2.00 -13.97
C SER A 98 -1.57 -0.98 -14.23
N GLY A 99 -2.06 -0.89 -15.47
CA GLY A 99 -3.12 0.05 -15.85
C GLY A 99 -3.65 -0.15 -17.29
N PRO A 100 -4.82 0.44 -17.63
CA PRO A 100 -5.37 0.41 -18.98
C PRO A 100 -4.50 1.28 -19.89
N GLY A 101 -3.74 0.65 -20.78
CA GLY A 101 -2.70 1.32 -21.56
C GLY A 101 -1.29 0.77 -21.33
N VAL A 102 -1.13 -0.37 -20.62
CA VAL A 102 0.04 -1.26 -20.75
C VAL A 102 0.02 -1.93 -22.14
N THR A 103 -0.15 -1.12 -23.19
CA THR A 103 0.27 -1.42 -24.54
C THR A 103 1.66 -0.82 -24.64
N VAL A 104 2.66 -1.68 -24.61
CA VAL A 104 4.02 -1.37 -25.06
C VAL A 104 3.87 -0.52 -26.33
N LYS A 105 4.21 0.77 -26.31
CA LYS A 105 4.14 1.63 -27.51
C LYS A 105 5.08 1.13 -28.64
N ASP A 106 5.86 0.08 -28.37
CA ASP A 106 6.67 -0.68 -29.31
C ASP A 106 6.13 -2.11 -29.58
N VAL A 107 4.81 -2.35 -29.67
CA VAL A 107 4.29 -3.57 -30.33
C VAL A 107 4.41 -3.41 -31.85
N TYR A 108 5.64 -3.41 -32.35
CA TYR A 108 5.98 -3.68 -33.75
C TYR A 108 6.57 -5.10 -33.91
N PHE A 109 6.29 -6.02 -32.99
CA PHE A 109 6.69 -7.41 -33.11
C PHE A 109 5.51 -8.33 -32.79
N HIS A 110 4.86 -8.80 -33.86
CA HIS A 110 3.72 -9.70 -33.83
C HIS A 110 4.06 -11.08 -33.21
N ASN A 111 3.10 -11.56 -32.43
CA ASN A 111 2.52 -12.93 -32.45
C ASN A 111 3.26 -14.15 -31.88
N VAL A 112 4.19 -14.02 -30.93
CA VAL A 112 4.40 -15.08 -29.92
C VAL A 112 4.70 -14.44 -28.56
N VAL A 113 3.64 -13.95 -27.91
CA VAL A 113 3.72 -13.44 -26.54
C VAL A 113 3.60 -14.63 -25.59
N THR A 114 4.72 -15.26 -25.22
CA THR A 114 4.77 -15.85 -23.88
C THR A 114 4.65 -14.67 -22.92
N LYS A 115 3.46 -14.49 -22.33
CA LYS A 115 3.24 -13.51 -21.26
C LYS A 115 4.26 -13.84 -20.16
N GLY A 116 5.29 -13.02 -20.01
CA GLY A 116 6.25 -13.18 -18.93
C GLY A 116 5.58 -13.01 -17.57
N CYS A 117 6.21 -13.50 -16.52
CA CYS A 117 5.65 -13.49 -15.18
C CYS A 117 5.69 -12.08 -14.57
N LEU A 118 4.69 -11.72 -13.77
CA LEU A 118 4.71 -10.49 -12.97
C LEU A 118 5.49 -10.76 -11.69
N PHE A 119 6.46 -9.90 -11.39
CA PHE A 119 7.23 -9.96 -10.15
C PHE A 119 6.58 -9.04 -9.12
N SER A 120 6.49 -9.52 -7.87
CA SER A 120 6.09 -8.69 -6.73
C SER A 120 6.98 -7.45 -6.64
N ARG A 121 6.34 -6.29 -6.47
CA ARG A 121 6.94 -4.97 -6.24
C ARG A 121 7.08 -4.68 -4.74
N HIS A 122 6.73 -5.63 -3.88
CA HIS A 122 6.89 -5.51 -2.45
C HIS A 122 8.38 -5.48 -2.06
N VAL A 123 8.74 -4.62 -1.09
CA VAL A 123 10.15 -4.45 -0.65
C VAL A 123 10.78 -5.74 -0.12
N ALA A 124 10.01 -6.63 0.49
CA ALA A 124 10.50 -7.94 0.93
C ALA A 124 11.03 -8.82 -0.23
N ALA A 125 10.56 -8.62 -1.46
CA ALA A 125 11.02 -9.36 -2.64
C ALA A 125 12.27 -8.73 -3.30
N VAL A 126 12.71 -7.57 -2.83
CA VAL A 126 13.73 -6.74 -3.49
C VAL A 126 15.04 -7.50 -3.69
N GLY A 127 15.57 -8.17 -2.65
CA GLY A 127 16.83 -8.90 -2.78
C GLY A 127 16.71 -10.13 -3.67
N ALA A 128 15.62 -10.91 -3.59
CA ALA A 128 15.40 -12.05 -4.48
C ALA A 128 15.29 -11.62 -5.95
N ARG A 129 14.52 -10.56 -6.22
CA ARG A 129 14.34 -9.97 -7.55
C ARG A 129 15.67 -9.51 -8.14
N PHE A 130 16.43 -8.68 -7.42
CA PHE A 130 17.69 -8.16 -7.92
C PHE A 130 18.82 -9.19 -7.94
N HIS A 131 18.78 -10.22 -7.09
CA HIS A 131 19.68 -11.36 -7.22
C HIS A 131 19.43 -12.12 -8.52
N PHE A 132 18.17 -12.45 -8.83
CA PHE A 132 17.79 -13.10 -10.09
C PHE A 132 18.23 -12.28 -11.32
N LEU A 133 18.03 -10.96 -11.27
CA LEU A 133 18.45 -10.05 -12.34
C LEU A 133 19.98 -9.93 -12.45
N THR A 134 20.71 -10.02 -11.34
CA THR A 134 22.18 -10.04 -11.33
C THR A 134 22.70 -11.30 -12.01
N SER A 135 22.12 -12.46 -11.70
CA SER A 135 22.43 -13.73 -12.35
C SER A 135 22.19 -13.67 -13.86
N ALA A 136 21.04 -13.15 -14.29
CA ALA A 136 20.72 -12.96 -15.70
C ALA A 136 21.69 -12.02 -16.42
N LEU A 137 22.15 -10.96 -15.73
CA LEU A 137 23.11 -10.01 -16.26
C LEU A 137 24.54 -10.57 -16.33
N GLY A 138 24.96 -11.35 -15.33
CA GLY A 138 26.24 -12.08 -15.34
C GLY A 138 26.31 -13.05 -16.51
N LEU A 139 25.22 -13.78 -16.76
CA LEU A 139 25.07 -14.65 -17.92
C LEU A 139 25.26 -13.87 -19.24
N LEU A 140 24.64 -12.70 -19.37
CA LEU A 140 24.79 -11.84 -20.54
C LEU A 140 26.24 -11.35 -20.76
N GLN A 141 26.99 -11.14 -19.68
CA GLN A 141 28.37 -10.65 -19.68
C GLN A 141 29.40 -11.77 -19.93
N SER A 142 29.09 -13.02 -19.55
CA SER A 142 29.97 -14.20 -19.64
C SER A 142 30.42 -14.58 -21.06
N GLY A 143 29.84 -13.96 -22.10
CA GLY A 143 30.28 -14.14 -23.49
C GLY A 143 29.76 -15.42 -24.17
N SER A 144 29.05 -16.29 -23.45
CA SER A 144 28.58 -17.60 -23.93
C SER A 144 27.61 -17.58 -25.12
N PHE A 145 27.05 -16.42 -25.48
CA PHE A 145 26.10 -16.31 -26.60
C PHE A 145 26.71 -15.76 -27.88
N THR A 146 26.36 -16.38 -29.00
CA THR A 146 26.75 -15.96 -30.36
C THR A 146 25.76 -14.99 -31.01
N CYS A 147 24.48 -14.97 -30.60
CA CYS A 147 23.44 -14.14 -31.20
C CYS A 147 23.26 -12.77 -30.50
N GLY A 148 23.59 -11.67 -31.19
CA GLY A 148 23.42 -10.30 -30.68
C GLY A 148 21.96 -9.89 -30.40
N THR A 149 20.99 -10.43 -31.15
CA THR A 149 19.56 -10.12 -30.97
C THR A 149 19.02 -10.65 -29.65
N VAL A 150 19.34 -11.90 -29.29
CA VAL A 150 18.92 -12.51 -28.01
C VAL A 150 19.54 -11.76 -26.83
N LYS A 151 20.82 -11.37 -26.94
CA LYS A 151 21.48 -10.50 -25.94
C LYS A 151 20.74 -9.18 -25.74
N CYS A 152 20.33 -8.52 -26.83
CA CYS A 152 19.60 -7.26 -26.76
C CYS A 152 18.20 -7.43 -26.15
N LEU A 153 17.48 -8.48 -26.51
CA LEU A 153 16.14 -8.75 -25.97
C LEU A 153 16.18 -9.08 -24.48
N LEU A 154 17.10 -9.96 -24.06
CA LEU A 154 17.28 -10.30 -22.65
C LEU A 154 17.66 -9.06 -21.82
N ARG A 155 18.57 -8.23 -22.34
CA ARG A 155 18.94 -6.96 -21.70
C ARG A 155 17.74 -6.04 -21.47
N LYS A 156 16.89 -5.86 -22.50
CA LYS A 156 15.68 -5.04 -22.38
C LYS A 156 14.73 -5.58 -21.30
N ARG A 157 14.55 -6.90 -21.25
CA ARG A 157 13.71 -7.58 -20.24
C ARG A 157 14.26 -7.43 -18.82
N ILE A 158 15.58 -7.56 -18.63
CA ILE A 158 16.24 -7.32 -17.34
C ILE A 158 15.95 -5.89 -16.87
N PHE A 159 16.14 -4.89 -17.73
CA PHE A 159 15.89 -3.50 -17.37
C PHE A 159 14.41 -3.20 -17.13
N ALA A 160 13.49 -3.79 -17.91
CA ALA A 160 12.06 -3.64 -17.70
C ALA A 160 11.60 -4.20 -16.35
N VAL A 161 12.00 -5.43 -16.01
CA VAL A 161 11.70 -6.02 -14.69
C VAL A 161 12.40 -5.25 -13.58
N ALA A 162 13.59 -4.70 -13.81
CA ALA A 162 14.24 -3.87 -12.80
C ALA A 162 13.49 -2.52 -12.58
N LEU A 163 12.95 -1.91 -13.64
CA LEU A 163 12.17 -0.66 -13.60
C LEU A 163 10.79 -0.85 -12.97
N ASP A 164 10.14 -1.98 -13.22
CA ASP A 164 8.80 -2.27 -12.70
C ASP A 164 8.74 -2.27 -11.16
N TYR A 165 9.86 -2.54 -10.46
CA TYR A 165 9.94 -2.35 -9.00
C TYR A 165 9.64 -0.90 -8.57
N PHE A 166 10.03 0.08 -9.39
CA PHE A 166 9.85 1.50 -9.10
C PHE A 166 8.46 2.03 -9.51
N ALA A 167 7.58 1.18 -10.05
CA ALA A 167 6.21 1.53 -10.43
C ALA A 167 5.24 1.60 -9.23
N VAL A 168 5.75 1.56 -8.00
CA VAL A 168 5.01 1.75 -6.75
C VAL A 168 5.70 2.79 -5.87
N ALA A 169 4.94 3.37 -4.94
CA ALA A 169 5.49 4.23 -3.90
C ALA A 169 6.59 3.51 -3.10
N PRO A 170 7.61 4.23 -2.61
CA PRO A 170 8.65 3.64 -1.77
C PRO A 170 8.05 3.05 -0.48
N GLN A 171 8.25 1.75 -0.25
CA GLN A 171 7.69 1.00 0.90
C GLN A 171 8.74 0.81 1.99
N CYS A 172 8.34 0.85 3.27
CA CYS A 172 9.26 0.60 4.39
C CYS A 172 9.61 -0.91 4.48
N PRO A 173 10.88 -1.27 4.70
CA PRO A 173 11.28 -2.64 4.92
C PRO A 173 10.54 -3.29 6.09
N THR A 174 10.04 -4.50 5.87
CA THR A 174 9.37 -5.35 6.87
C THR A 174 10.24 -6.55 7.26
N GLN A 175 11.41 -6.69 6.63
CA GLN A 175 12.39 -7.72 6.93
C GLN A 175 13.09 -7.47 8.28
N ASP A 176 13.60 -8.55 8.87
CA ASP A 176 14.54 -8.43 10.00
C ASP A 176 15.88 -7.81 9.56
N SER A 177 16.70 -7.42 10.55
CA SER A 177 17.98 -6.75 10.33
C SER A 177 18.92 -7.57 9.42
N ASN A 178 18.97 -8.89 9.60
CA ASN A 178 19.90 -9.76 8.88
C ASN A 178 19.46 -9.95 7.42
N ALA A 179 18.19 -10.28 7.18
CA ALA A 179 17.65 -10.43 5.84
C ALA A 179 17.68 -9.11 5.06
N LEU A 180 17.47 -7.97 5.73
CA LEU A 180 17.58 -6.66 5.09
C LEU A 180 19.03 -6.35 4.69
N SER A 181 20.02 -6.62 5.54
CA SER A 181 21.44 -6.42 5.21
C SER A 181 21.88 -7.26 3.99
N GLU A 182 21.37 -8.49 3.90
CA GLU A 182 21.60 -9.37 2.76
C GLU A 182 20.96 -8.80 1.49
N ASP A 183 19.71 -8.33 1.59
CA ASP A 183 18.98 -7.73 0.47
C ASP A 183 19.71 -6.49 -0.05
N ILE A 184 20.15 -5.60 0.82
CA ILE A 184 20.93 -4.41 0.45
C ILE A 184 22.22 -4.82 -0.28
N SER A 185 22.93 -5.83 0.22
CA SER A 185 24.15 -6.34 -0.41
C SER A 185 23.89 -6.88 -1.82
N LEU A 186 22.77 -7.59 -2.02
CA LEU A 186 22.34 -8.08 -3.34
C LEU A 186 21.98 -6.92 -4.30
N LEU A 187 21.39 -5.84 -3.79
CA LEU A 187 21.12 -4.63 -4.58
C LEU A 187 22.41 -3.90 -4.99
N ILE A 188 23.38 -3.77 -4.08
CA ILE A 188 24.70 -3.19 -4.36
C ILE A 188 25.40 -4.02 -5.44
N ASN A 189 25.35 -5.34 -5.37
CA ASN A 189 25.92 -6.23 -6.38
C ASN A 189 25.25 -6.05 -7.75
N PHE A 190 23.93 -5.94 -7.80
CA PHE A 190 23.22 -5.65 -9.04
C PHE A 190 23.61 -4.28 -9.62
N TRP A 191 23.73 -3.26 -8.76
CA TRP A 191 24.14 -1.92 -9.15
C TRP A 191 25.55 -1.93 -9.76
N LYS A 192 26.51 -2.64 -9.14
CA LYS A 192 27.87 -2.85 -9.67
C LYS A 192 27.83 -3.56 -11.03
N ALA A 193 27.02 -4.62 -11.16
CA ALA A 193 26.88 -5.38 -12.41
C ALA A 193 26.31 -4.53 -13.56
N VAL A 194 25.35 -3.65 -13.27
CA VAL A 194 24.78 -2.71 -14.26
C VAL A 194 25.79 -1.67 -14.70
N HIS A 195 26.62 -1.15 -13.78
CA HIS A 195 27.72 -0.26 -14.14
C HIS A 195 28.76 -0.94 -15.02
N ALA A 196 29.08 -2.20 -14.73
CA ALA A 196 29.96 -2.98 -15.59
C ALA A 196 29.38 -3.20 -16.99
N ASP A 197 28.06 -3.38 -17.13
CA ASP A 197 27.38 -3.58 -18.42
C ASP A 197 27.51 -2.38 -19.37
N ARG A 198 27.78 -1.16 -18.86
CA ARG A 198 28.05 0.02 -19.71
C ARG A 198 29.17 -0.23 -20.73
N LYS A 199 30.19 -1.00 -20.36
CA LYS A 199 31.30 -1.39 -21.25
C LYS A 199 30.85 -2.32 -22.38
N TYR A 200 29.82 -3.13 -22.13
CA TYR A 200 29.30 -4.13 -23.06
C TYR A 200 28.25 -3.57 -24.03
N LEU A 201 27.57 -2.48 -23.68
CA LEU A 201 26.67 -1.74 -24.59
C LEU A 201 27.42 -1.27 -25.84
N ASN A 202 28.66 -0.81 -25.70
CA ASN A 202 29.49 -0.36 -26.82
C ASN A 202 30.09 -1.52 -27.63
N ARG A 203 30.20 -2.73 -27.07
CA ARG A 203 30.81 -3.89 -27.74
C ARG A 203 29.80 -4.76 -28.49
N ASN A 204 28.64 -5.03 -27.87
CA ASN A 204 27.60 -5.90 -28.43
C ASN A 204 26.68 -5.21 -29.45
N MET A 205 26.69 -3.87 -29.53
CA MET A 205 25.87 -3.11 -30.49
C MET A 205 26.59 -2.91 -31.84
N PHE A 206 27.91 -3.06 -31.87
CA PHE A 206 28.75 -2.78 -33.05
C PHE A 206 29.47 -4.02 -33.61
N GLY A 207 29.61 -5.10 -32.83
CA GLY A 207 30.18 -6.37 -33.29
C GLY A 207 29.11 -7.44 -33.50
N ASN A 208 29.03 -8.00 -34.71
CA ASN A 208 28.20 -9.15 -35.12
C ASN A 208 26.71 -8.92 -35.42
N PHE A 209 26.40 -7.92 -36.25
CA PHE A 209 25.26 -8.02 -37.19
C PHE A 209 25.72 -8.59 -38.54
N GLY A 210 26.58 -9.61 -38.51
CA GLY A 210 26.92 -10.36 -39.71
C GLY A 210 25.71 -11.19 -40.09
N THR A 211 25.13 -10.92 -41.25
CA THR A 211 24.23 -11.85 -41.94
C THR A 211 24.96 -13.17 -42.12
N HIS A 212 24.76 -14.13 -41.23
CA HIS A 212 25.01 -15.52 -41.55
C HIS A 212 23.94 -15.92 -42.58
N ASN A 213 24.20 -15.59 -43.84
CA ASN A 213 23.65 -16.34 -44.95
C ASN A 213 24.18 -17.76 -44.75
N TYR A 214 23.35 -18.65 -44.24
CA TYR A 214 23.51 -20.07 -44.52
C TYR A 214 23.38 -20.19 -46.04
N THR A 215 24.52 -20.21 -46.73
CA THR A 215 24.58 -20.71 -48.11
C THR A 215 24.27 -22.20 -48.01
N VAL A 216 23.00 -22.53 -48.14
CA VAL A 216 22.58 -23.86 -48.54
C VAL A 216 23.08 -24.01 -49.97
N ASP A 217 24.06 -24.90 -50.13
CA ASP A 217 24.64 -25.27 -51.41
C ASP A 217 23.51 -25.68 -52.37
N SER A 218 23.17 -24.77 -53.28
CA SER A 218 22.12 -24.97 -54.27
C SER A 218 22.76 -25.56 -55.51
N GLY A 219 22.85 -26.89 -55.52
CA GLY A 219 22.98 -27.65 -56.75
C GLY A 219 21.87 -27.22 -57.72
N LYS A 220 22.28 -26.77 -58.89
CA LYS A 220 21.44 -26.26 -59.98
C LYS A 220 20.27 -27.20 -60.28
N SER A 221 19.05 -26.66 -60.28
CA SER A 221 17.96 -27.08 -61.17
C SER A 221 16.89 -25.99 -61.21
N GLN A 222 16.70 -25.41 -62.39
CA GLN A 222 15.65 -24.44 -62.68
C GLN A 222 14.27 -25.08 -62.48
N ALA A 223 13.37 -24.39 -61.80
CA ALA A 223 11.94 -24.64 -61.94
C ALA A 223 11.16 -23.32 -61.86
N SER A 224 10.45 -23.07 -62.94
CA SER A 224 9.46 -22.02 -63.17
C SER A 224 8.26 -22.13 -62.25
N VAL A 225 7.71 -20.96 -61.93
CA VAL A 225 6.48 -20.70 -61.17
C VAL A 225 5.27 -21.50 -61.70
N GLY A 226 4.53 -22.16 -60.80
CA GLY A 226 3.24 -22.80 -61.09
C GLY A 226 2.43 -23.03 -59.81
N ARG A 227 1.16 -22.62 -59.84
CA ARG A 227 0.20 -22.50 -58.73
C ARG A 227 -0.21 -23.82 -58.07
N ILE A 228 -0.64 -23.69 -56.83
CA ILE A 228 -1.34 -24.68 -55.99
C ILE A 228 -2.57 -25.25 -56.70
N GLN A 229 -2.74 -26.58 -56.66
CA GLN A 229 -4.05 -27.22 -56.69
C GLN A 229 -4.04 -28.54 -55.89
N ASP A 230 -5.12 -28.75 -55.15
CA ASP A 230 -5.47 -29.90 -54.31
C ASP A 230 -5.27 -31.27 -54.97
N GLN A 231 -4.90 -32.30 -54.18
CA GLN A 231 -5.73 -33.50 -53.94
C GLN A 231 -5.00 -34.61 -53.14
N SER A 232 -5.63 -35.00 -52.04
CA SER A 232 -5.90 -36.36 -51.52
C SER A 232 -4.87 -37.52 -51.59
N LEU A 233 -4.77 -38.19 -50.42
CA LEU A 233 -4.74 -39.66 -50.18
C LEU A 233 -3.62 -40.53 -50.80
N GLY A 234 -2.87 -41.21 -49.93
CA GLY A 234 -2.27 -42.50 -50.32
C GLY A 234 -1.03 -42.96 -49.55
N ARG A 235 -1.27 -43.85 -48.58
CA ARG A 235 -0.50 -45.06 -48.23
C ARG A 235 1.03 -45.03 -48.04
N ALA A 236 1.39 -45.58 -46.88
CA ALA A 236 2.69 -46.09 -46.50
C ALA A 236 3.21 -47.16 -47.46
N GLU A 237 4.54 -47.19 -47.64
CA GLU A 237 5.26 -48.43 -47.86
C GLU A 237 6.68 -48.35 -47.30
N SER A 238 7.03 -49.44 -46.62
CA SER A 238 8.25 -49.76 -45.92
C SER A 238 9.36 -50.21 -46.86
N VAL A 239 10.63 -49.83 -46.60
CA VAL A 239 11.78 -50.64 -47.02
C VAL A 239 12.83 -50.70 -45.91
N GLN A 240 13.16 -51.93 -45.54
CA GLN A 240 14.18 -52.34 -44.60
C GLN A 240 15.58 -52.37 -45.23
N SER A 241 16.54 -51.91 -44.43
CA SER A 241 17.83 -52.55 -44.12
C SER A 241 19.06 -52.17 -44.95
N HIS A 242 20.12 -51.76 -44.24
CA HIS A 242 21.37 -52.52 -44.14
C HIS A 242 22.24 -51.98 -42.99
N ARG A 243 22.61 -52.87 -42.07
CA ARG A 243 23.68 -52.65 -41.07
C ARG A 243 25.03 -52.93 -41.74
N SER A 244 25.97 -52.02 -41.60
CA SER A 244 27.39 -52.35 -41.42
C SER A 244 28.00 -51.28 -40.51
N GLY A 245 28.71 -51.73 -39.48
CA GLY A 245 29.18 -50.89 -38.39
C GLY A 245 30.53 -50.24 -38.69
N GLN A 246 30.71 -49.04 -38.15
CA GLN A 246 31.96 -48.63 -37.52
C GLN A 246 31.69 -47.45 -36.60
N SER A 247 32.14 -47.60 -35.36
CA SER A 247 32.04 -46.67 -34.25
C SER A 247 32.87 -45.41 -34.50
N ASN A 248 32.21 -44.26 -34.53
CA ASN A 248 32.75 -42.97 -34.11
C ASN A 248 31.57 -42.16 -33.58
N PHE A 249 31.44 -42.06 -32.25
CA PHE A 249 30.50 -41.13 -31.62
C PHE A 249 31.17 -39.74 -31.58
N PRO A 250 30.67 -38.72 -32.31
CA PRO A 250 31.02 -37.36 -31.98
C PRO A 250 30.16 -36.91 -30.79
N ILE A 251 30.83 -36.44 -29.74
CA ILE A 251 30.24 -35.70 -28.63
C ILE A 251 29.79 -34.33 -29.18
N THR A 252 28.66 -34.29 -29.90
CA THR A 252 28.09 -33.05 -30.48
C THR A 252 26.56 -33.00 -30.42
N ALA A 253 25.90 -33.88 -29.65
CA ALA A 253 24.45 -33.88 -29.55
C ALA A 253 23.89 -32.66 -28.80
N SER A 254 24.60 -32.18 -27.75
CA SER A 254 24.20 -31.06 -26.89
C SER A 254 24.14 -29.71 -27.61
N PHE A 255 24.96 -29.54 -28.67
CA PHE A 255 25.00 -28.29 -29.42
C PHE A 255 23.76 -28.14 -30.31
N SER A 256 23.16 -29.24 -30.80
CA SER A 256 22.19 -29.20 -31.89
C SER A 256 20.74 -28.91 -31.50
N ALA A 257 20.31 -29.20 -30.27
CA ALA A 257 18.92 -29.02 -29.83
C ALA A 257 18.66 -27.56 -29.39
N SER A 258 19.60 -26.98 -28.64
CA SER A 258 19.59 -25.56 -28.29
C SER A 258 19.72 -24.70 -29.55
N GLN A 259 20.65 -25.01 -30.47
CA GLN A 259 20.77 -24.30 -31.74
C GLN A 259 19.52 -24.39 -32.60
N ARG A 260 18.75 -25.50 -32.58
CA ARG A 260 17.49 -25.61 -33.33
C ARG A 260 16.37 -24.79 -32.71
N TYR A 261 16.24 -24.76 -31.37
CA TYR A 261 15.33 -23.86 -30.68
C TYR A 261 15.68 -22.38 -30.92
N TRP A 262 16.97 -22.03 -30.87
CA TRP A 262 17.47 -20.68 -31.08
C TRP A 262 17.52 -20.26 -32.55
N ALA A 263 17.77 -21.17 -33.49
CA ALA A 263 17.64 -20.92 -34.92
C ALA A 263 16.20 -20.60 -35.24
N ASN A 264 15.23 -21.36 -34.68
CA ASN A 264 13.81 -21.07 -34.83
C ASN A 264 13.44 -19.69 -34.22
N ILE A 265 13.91 -19.35 -33.02
CA ILE A 265 13.69 -18.00 -32.44
C ILE A 265 14.36 -16.90 -33.29
N ALA A 266 15.59 -17.10 -33.76
CA ALA A 266 16.33 -16.14 -34.57
C ALA A 266 15.72 -15.95 -35.97
N THR A 267 15.20 -17.01 -36.60
CA THR A 267 14.46 -16.94 -37.87
C THR A 267 13.07 -16.33 -37.71
N LEU A 268 12.45 -16.47 -36.52
CA LEU A 268 11.16 -15.85 -36.19
C LEU A 268 11.29 -14.37 -35.77
N THR A 269 12.47 -13.94 -35.28
CA THR A 269 12.77 -12.54 -34.95
C THR A 269 13.59 -11.89 -36.07
N SER A 270 12.95 -11.47 -37.16
CA SER A 270 13.59 -10.61 -38.17
C SER A 270 13.88 -9.22 -37.56
N TYR A 271 14.98 -9.10 -36.83
CA TYR A 271 15.38 -7.85 -36.19
C TYR A 271 15.98 -6.91 -37.26
N ARG A 272 15.19 -5.96 -37.75
CA ARG A 272 15.75 -4.76 -38.41
C ARG A 272 16.42 -3.91 -37.33
N LYS A 273 17.61 -3.36 -37.64
CA LYS A 273 18.34 -2.42 -36.76
C LYS A 273 17.35 -1.41 -36.15
N PRO A 274 17.28 -1.26 -34.81
CA PRO A 274 16.44 -0.25 -34.20
C PRO A 274 16.95 1.14 -34.61
N PRO A 275 16.06 2.13 -34.80
CA PRO A 275 16.49 3.49 -35.08
C PRO A 275 17.40 4.02 -33.97
N ILE A 276 18.42 4.79 -34.35
CA ILE A 276 19.49 5.33 -33.50
C ILE A 276 18.96 6.01 -32.22
N ARG A 277 17.76 6.62 -32.30
CA ARG A 277 17.05 7.25 -31.18
C ARG A 277 16.77 6.28 -30.01
N ASN A 278 16.45 5.01 -30.30
CA ASN A 278 16.19 3.99 -29.28
C ASN A 278 17.49 3.45 -28.62
N GLN A 279 18.65 3.66 -29.25
CA GLN A 279 19.95 3.25 -28.71
C GLN A 279 20.54 4.29 -27.75
N ALA A 280 20.39 5.58 -28.06
CA ALA A 280 20.73 6.68 -27.15
C ALA A 280 19.85 6.63 -25.88
N ASN A 281 18.55 6.34 -26.04
CA ASN A 281 17.63 6.15 -24.92
C ASN A 281 18.08 5.00 -24.00
N MET A 282 18.59 3.88 -24.52
CA MET A 282 19.09 2.78 -23.69
C MET A 282 20.32 3.15 -22.85
N GLN A 283 21.26 3.94 -23.38
CA GLN A 283 22.42 4.43 -22.60
C GLN A 283 22.01 5.47 -21.56
N LEU A 284 21.08 6.37 -21.90
CA LEU A 284 20.49 7.34 -20.97
C LEU A 284 19.68 6.65 -19.87
N ILE A 285 18.84 5.66 -20.23
CA ILE A 285 18.15 4.78 -19.29
C ILE A 285 19.16 4.14 -18.34
N VAL A 286 20.26 3.57 -18.80
CA VAL A 286 21.26 2.95 -17.89
C VAL A 286 21.95 3.99 -16.98
N GLY A 287 22.18 5.20 -17.48
CA GLY A 287 22.66 6.36 -16.72
C GLY A 287 21.73 6.73 -15.57
N ASP A 288 20.51 7.14 -15.93
CA ASP A 288 19.47 7.64 -15.03
C ASP A 288 18.95 6.53 -14.08
N PHE A 289 18.92 5.29 -14.56
CA PHE A 289 18.51 4.12 -13.78
C PHE A 289 19.53 3.73 -12.70
N SER A 290 20.81 4.05 -12.91
CA SER A 290 21.83 3.88 -11.85
C SER A 290 21.58 4.83 -10.69
N SER A 291 21.08 6.04 -10.97
CA SER A 291 20.77 7.07 -9.99
C SER A 291 19.54 6.72 -9.14
N ILE A 292 18.45 6.26 -9.77
CA ILE A 292 17.22 5.85 -9.06
C ILE A 292 17.49 4.69 -8.09
N LYS A 293 18.32 3.73 -8.49
CA LYS A 293 18.73 2.62 -7.62
C LYS A 293 19.65 3.05 -6.49
N GLY A 294 20.58 3.97 -6.77
CA GLY A 294 21.46 4.52 -5.74
C GLY A 294 20.65 5.15 -4.59
N ASN A 295 19.62 5.92 -4.93
CA ASN A 295 18.69 6.48 -3.96
C ASN A 295 17.93 5.41 -3.16
N GLU A 296 17.53 4.30 -3.79
CA GLU A 296 16.88 3.20 -3.08
C GLU A 296 17.84 2.47 -2.12
N ILE A 297 19.09 2.26 -2.53
CA ILE A 297 20.12 1.65 -1.67
C ILE A 297 20.33 2.52 -0.44
N GLU A 298 20.57 3.81 -0.63
CA GLU A 298 20.76 4.77 0.48
C GLU A 298 19.55 4.81 1.42
N ARG A 299 18.32 4.82 0.86
CA ARG A 299 17.09 4.76 1.65
C ARG A 299 17.02 3.51 2.52
N LEU A 300 17.36 2.34 1.98
CA LEU A 300 17.35 1.08 2.72
C LEU A 300 18.47 1.01 3.76
N ILE A 301 19.63 1.59 3.46
CA ILE A 301 20.75 1.72 4.41
C ILE A 301 20.36 2.63 5.57
N ALA A 302 19.75 3.78 5.30
CA ALA A 302 19.24 4.69 6.33
C ALA A 302 18.20 4.01 7.24
N TRP A 303 17.40 3.10 6.71
CA TRP A 303 16.47 2.28 7.50
C TRP A 303 17.18 1.22 8.35
N TYR A 304 18.21 0.57 7.78
CA TYR A 304 18.98 -0.48 8.45
C TYR A 304 19.89 0.05 9.58
N ASN A 305 20.51 1.21 9.35
CA ASN A 305 21.45 1.85 10.26
C ASN A 305 21.10 3.33 10.53
N PRO A 306 19.95 3.62 11.16
CA PRO A 306 19.51 5.01 11.39
C PRO A 306 20.41 5.80 12.35
N GLN A 307 21.20 5.11 13.17
CA GLN A 307 22.14 5.72 14.14
C GLN A 307 23.54 5.92 13.57
N GLY A 308 23.85 5.40 12.37
CA GLY A 308 25.18 5.51 11.78
C GLY A 308 26.26 4.74 12.54
N LEU A 309 25.93 3.58 13.11
CA LEU A 309 26.88 2.75 13.86
C LEU A 309 27.93 2.15 12.92
N PRO A 310 29.24 2.19 13.27
CA PRO A 310 30.32 1.70 12.40
C PRO A 310 30.24 0.17 12.17
N GLU A 311 29.72 -0.58 13.14
CA GLU A 311 29.56 -2.04 13.07
C GLU A 311 28.52 -2.49 12.03
N LYS A 312 27.63 -1.59 11.63
CA LYS A 312 26.54 -1.85 10.66
C LYS A 312 26.83 -1.29 9.27
N VAL A 313 28.04 -0.82 8.99
CA VAL A 313 28.41 -0.33 7.65
C VAL A 313 28.52 -1.51 6.69
N LEU A 314 27.90 -1.40 5.51
CA LEU A 314 27.88 -2.48 4.52
C LEU A 314 28.98 -2.30 3.46
N PRO A 315 29.56 -3.41 2.95
CA PRO A 315 30.64 -3.33 1.97
C PRO A 315 30.16 -2.81 0.61
N GLY A 316 30.77 -1.71 0.14
CA GLY A 316 30.45 -1.08 -1.15
C GLY A 316 29.37 0.00 -1.10
N GLU A 317 28.88 0.36 0.10
CA GLU A 317 28.05 1.54 0.34
C GLU A 317 28.77 2.84 -0.08
N ASP A 318 30.06 2.95 0.27
CA ASP A 318 30.96 4.06 -0.06
C ASP A 318 31.04 4.33 -1.58
N ILE A 319 31.07 3.27 -2.39
CA ILE A 319 31.14 3.38 -3.85
C ILE A 319 29.85 3.98 -4.41
N VAL A 320 28.70 3.61 -3.85
CA VAL A 320 27.39 4.12 -4.27
C VAL A 320 27.25 5.59 -3.88
N GLU A 321 27.69 5.95 -2.68
CA GLU A 321 27.70 7.33 -2.18
C GLU A 321 28.60 8.23 -3.05
N GLN A 322 29.85 7.83 -3.29
CA GLN A 322 30.78 8.58 -4.15
C GLN A 322 30.23 8.77 -5.57
N PHE A 323 29.58 7.75 -6.12
CA PHE A 323 28.92 7.86 -7.42
C PHE A 323 27.80 8.91 -7.40
N ARG A 324 26.97 8.91 -6.34
CA ARG A 324 25.88 9.87 -6.19
C ARG A 324 26.42 11.31 -6.14
N MET A 325 27.44 11.55 -5.33
CA MET A 325 28.10 12.86 -5.21
C MET A 325 28.70 13.34 -6.54
N LYS A 326 29.17 12.40 -7.37
CA LYS A 326 29.69 12.72 -8.71
C LYS A 326 28.59 13.09 -9.70
N ILE A 327 27.42 12.43 -9.65
CA ILE A 327 26.30 12.68 -10.57
C ILE A 327 25.48 13.91 -10.15
N PHE A 328 25.33 14.11 -8.84
CA PHE A 328 24.58 15.19 -8.23
C PHE A 328 25.50 16.06 -7.36
N PRO A 329 26.41 16.84 -7.98
CA PRO A 329 27.31 17.72 -7.22
C PRO A 329 26.55 18.86 -6.54
N ASP A 330 25.44 19.31 -7.12
CA ASP A 330 24.58 20.36 -6.60
C ASP A 330 23.09 20.11 -6.94
N LEU A 331 22.21 20.84 -6.24
CA LEU A 331 20.76 20.72 -6.41
C LEU A 331 20.29 21.15 -7.82
N ILE A 332 21.04 22.00 -8.50
CA ILE A 332 20.73 22.48 -9.85
C ILE A 332 20.95 21.36 -10.88
N ALA A 333 22.10 20.67 -10.82
CA ALA A 333 22.37 19.51 -11.66
C ALA A 333 21.35 18.39 -11.39
N GLU A 334 21.02 18.12 -10.12
CA GLU A 334 20.01 17.13 -9.75
C GLU A 334 18.64 17.45 -10.36
N ASN A 335 18.16 18.69 -10.23
CA ASN A 335 16.90 19.13 -10.85
C ASN A 335 16.90 18.95 -12.37
N LYS A 336 17.97 19.34 -13.06
CA LYS A 336 18.06 19.24 -14.52
C LYS A 336 18.03 17.79 -14.98
N ILE A 337 18.89 16.94 -14.40
CA ILE A 337 18.98 15.52 -14.75
C ILE A 337 17.66 14.81 -14.46
N MET A 338 17.07 15.05 -13.29
CA MET A 338 15.82 14.39 -12.89
C MET A 338 14.63 14.85 -13.72
N LYS A 339 14.62 16.10 -14.21
CA LYS A 339 13.57 16.58 -15.12
C LYS A 339 13.61 15.86 -16.48
N ASP A 340 14.79 15.66 -17.05
CA ASP A 340 14.94 14.91 -18.30
C ASP A 340 14.65 13.41 -18.08
N CYS A 341 15.10 12.85 -16.96
CA CYS A 341 14.79 11.49 -16.54
C CYS A 341 13.27 11.26 -16.45
N VAL A 342 12.52 12.19 -15.85
CA VAL A 342 11.06 12.06 -15.69
C VAL A 342 10.32 12.10 -17.02
N ARG A 343 10.77 12.89 -18.00
CA ARG A 343 10.21 12.87 -19.36
C ARG A 343 10.43 11.53 -20.03
N LEU A 344 11.64 10.99 -19.92
CA LEU A 344 11.99 9.68 -20.44
C LEU A 344 11.18 8.56 -19.76
N LEU A 345 11.04 8.63 -18.43
CA LEU A 345 10.22 7.68 -17.67
C LEU A 345 8.74 7.78 -18.02
N TRP A 346 8.22 8.97 -18.28
CA TRP A 346 6.83 9.15 -18.73
C TRP A 346 6.59 8.45 -20.07
N ASP A 347 7.54 8.54 -21.00
CA ASP A 347 7.46 7.86 -22.29
C ASP A 347 7.54 6.33 -22.16
N ILE A 348 8.29 5.83 -21.16
CA ILE A 348 8.43 4.39 -20.87
C ILE A 348 7.20 3.86 -20.11
N CYS A 349 6.89 4.45 -18.96
CA CYS A 349 5.81 4.08 -18.07
C CYS A 349 5.43 5.27 -17.16
N PRO A 350 4.29 5.94 -17.41
CA PRO A 350 3.82 7.07 -16.61
C PRO A 350 3.73 6.77 -15.10
N THR A 351 3.42 5.54 -14.72
CA THR A 351 3.33 5.12 -13.31
C THR A 351 4.64 5.33 -12.55
N ILE A 352 5.79 5.01 -13.16
CA ILE A 352 7.10 5.23 -12.51
C ILE A 352 7.33 6.73 -12.32
N ALA A 353 7.06 7.53 -13.36
CA ALA A 353 7.28 8.97 -13.34
C ALA A 353 6.51 9.65 -12.19
N ILE A 354 5.27 9.21 -11.91
CA ILE A 354 4.45 9.72 -10.80
C ILE A 354 5.10 9.48 -9.43
N TYR A 355 5.82 8.37 -9.23
CA TYR A 355 6.43 8.05 -7.94
C TYR A 355 7.86 8.57 -7.77
N ILE A 356 8.45 9.23 -8.79
CA ILE A 356 9.79 9.82 -8.68
C ILE A 356 9.87 10.92 -7.61
N PRO A 357 8.93 11.88 -7.50
CA PRO A 357 8.98 12.91 -6.46
C PRO A 357 8.83 12.37 -5.03
N ALA A 358 8.28 11.16 -4.86
CA ALA A 358 8.24 10.49 -3.56
C ALA A 358 9.62 9.95 -3.14
N ARG A 359 10.51 9.69 -4.11
CA ARG A 359 11.87 9.16 -3.89
C ARG A 359 12.91 10.27 -3.83
N PHE A 360 12.78 11.28 -4.69
CA PHE A 360 13.64 12.46 -4.74
C PHE A 360 12.86 13.68 -4.21
N LYS A 361 13.00 13.93 -2.91
CA LYS A 361 12.35 15.06 -2.25
C LYS A 361 13.01 16.37 -2.69
N ASN A 362 12.27 17.48 -2.64
CA ASN A 362 12.75 18.85 -2.90
C ASN A 362 12.99 19.25 -4.38
N LEU A 363 12.49 18.47 -5.35
CA LEU A 363 12.59 18.80 -6.78
C LEU A 363 11.29 19.40 -7.33
N GLU A 364 11.06 20.70 -7.10
CA GLU A 364 9.81 21.36 -7.53
C GLU A 364 9.69 21.47 -9.05
N SER A 365 10.82 21.62 -9.76
CA SER A 365 10.86 21.65 -11.23
C SER A 365 10.35 20.34 -11.86
N VAL A 366 10.59 19.21 -11.19
CA VAL A 366 10.10 17.89 -11.59
C VAL A 366 8.61 17.77 -11.37
N LYS A 367 8.09 18.25 -10.22
CA LYS A 367 6.64 18.25 -9.96
C LYS A 367 5.88 19.11 -10.97
N SER A 368 6.42 20.27 -11.33
CA SER A 368 5.83 21.15 -12.36
C SER A 368 5.80 20.47 -13.74
N GLU A 369 6.89 19.81 -14.14
CA GLU A 369 6.93 19.05 -15.41
C GLU A 369 5.94 17.88 -15.41
N LEU A 370 5.84 17.13 -14.31
CA LEU A 370 4.82 16.08 -14.14
C LEU A 370 3.41 16.64 -14.21
N GLY A 371 3.14 17.78 -13.56
CA GLY A 371 1.86 18.48 -13.65
C GLY A 371 1.47 18.76 -15.11
N ARG A 372 2.43 19.26 -15.91
CA ARG A 372 2.22 19.48 -17.35
C ARG A 372 1.91 18.18 -18.10
N LEU A 373 2.66 17.11 -17.85
CA LEU A 373 2.49 15.80 -18.50
C LEU A 373 1.15 15.14 -18.14
N VAL A 374 0.76 15.19 -16.86
CA VAL A 374 -0.50 14.65 -16.34
C VAL A 374 -1.69 15.40 -16.93
N LYS A 375 -1.65 16.74 -16.96
CA LYS A 375 -2.71 17.56 -17.59
C LYS A 375 -2.82 17.31 -19.09
N SER A 376 -1.70 17.06 -19.78
CA SER A 376 -1.72 16.75 -21.21
C SER A 376 -2.36 15.38 -21.53
N ASN A 377 -2.22 14.39 -20.65
CA ASN A 377 -2.71 13.02 -20.87
C ASN A 377 -3.24 12.35 -19.57
N PRO A 378 -4.33 12.86 -18.98
CA PRO A 378 -4.83 12.41 -17.67
C PRO A 378 -5.33 10.96 -17.71
N ALA A 379 -5.84 10.49 -18.84
CA ALA A 379 -6.36 9.14 -19.02
C ALA A 379 -5.32 8.04 -18.72
N LEU A 380 -4.02 8.32 -18.91
CA LEU A 380 -2.94 7.35 -18.68
C LEU A 380 -2.70 7.07 -17.19
N VAL A 381 -3.04 8.01 -16.30
CA VAL A 381 -2.68 7.95 -14.87
C VAL A 381 -3.88 7.98 -13.93
N ARG A 382 -5.12 8.03 -14.46
CA ARG A 382 -6.36 8.06 -13.65
C ARG A 382 -6.51 6.90 -12.65
N HIS A 383 -5.85 5.78 -12.91
CA HIS A 383 -5.86 4.59 -12.05
C HIS A 383 -4.93 4.74 -10.83
N ILE A 384 -4.14 5.82 -10.76
CA ILE A 384 -3.14 6.07 -9.72
C ILE A 384 -3.64 7.20 -8.81
N PRO A 385 -4.05 6.93 -7.56
CA PRO A 385 -4.50 7.97 -6.64
C PRO A 385 -3.47 9.08 -6.42
N ALA A 386 -2.18 8.71 -6.32
CA ALA A 386 -1.06 9.63 -6.11
C ALA A 386 -0.85 10.63 -7.27
N ALA A 387 -1.45 10.40 -8.44
CA ALA A 387 -1.35 11.31 -9.57
C ALA A 387 -2.35 12.48 -9.50
N LEU A 388 -3.41 12.39 -8.68
CA LEU A 388 -4.46 13.40 -8.59
C LEU A 388 -3.95 14.80 -8.21
N PRO A 389 -3.01 14.97 -7.25
CA PRO A 389 -2.51 16.30 -6.87
C PRO A 389 -1.83 17.06 -8.03
N TYR A 390 -1.34 16.36 -9.06
CA TYR A 390 -0.75 16.99 -10.25
C TYR A 390 -1.81 17.51 -11.23
N LEU A 391 -3.02 16.94 -11.21
CA LEU A 391 -4.16 17.38 -12.00
C LEU A 391 -4.92 18.49 -11.26
N ALA A 392 -5.37 18.21 -10.04
CA ALA A 392 -6.24 19.05 -9.22
C ALA A 392 -5.45 20.10 -8.41
N THR A 393 -4.60 20.87 -9.08
CA THR A 393 -3.90 22.01 -8.46
C THR A 393 -4.85 23.19 -8.26
N VAL A 394 -4.63 24.02 -7.23
CA VAL A 394 -5.42 25.24 -6.95
C VAL A 394 -5.66 26.07 -8.21
N GLN A 395 -4.60 26.37 -8.97
CA GLN A 395 -4.70 27.15 -10.22
C GLN A 395 -5.60 26.51 -11.29
N THR A 396 -5.67 25.18 -11.35
CA THR A 396 -6.50 24.49 -12.35
C THR A 396 -7.96 24.49 -11.95
N ILE A 397 -8.23 24.42 -10.64
CA ILE A 397 -9.57 24.52 -10.08
C ILE A 397 -10.11 25.96 -10.24
N GLU A 398 -9.29 26.98 -9.99
CA GLU A 398 -9.67 28.39 -10.20
C GLU A 398 -9.96 28.69 -11.68
N ASN A 399 -9.18 28.10 -12.59
CA ASN A 399 -9.32 28.34 -14.02
C ASN A 399 -10.39 27.46 -14.71
N ASN A 400 -11.12 26.63 -13.96
CA ASN A 400 -12.07 25.64 -14.50
C ASN A 400 -11.49 24.83 -15.67
N GLY A 401 -10.28 24.28 -15.48
CA GLY A 401 -9.60 23.53 -16.53
C GLY A 401 -10.43 22.34 -17.03
N SER A 402 -10.54 22.18 -18.35
CA SER A 402 -11.28 21.05 -18.96
C SER A 402 -10.74 19.67 -18.57
N GLU A 403 -9.50 19.60 -18.08
CA GLU A 403 -8.89 18.36 -17.63
C GLU A 403 -9.53 17.83 -16.33
N LEU A 404 -10.23 18.68 -15.56
CA LEU A 404 -10.89 18.31 -14.30
C LEU A 404 -12.02 17.31 -14.49
N ASP A 405 -12.63 17.22 -15.67
CA ASP A 405 -13.69 16.24 -15.94
C ASP A 405 -13.21 14.79 -15.76
N HIS A 406 -11.91 14.55 -16.01
CA HIS A 406 -11.29 13.26 -15.76
C HIS A 406 -11.22 12.87 -14.28
N MET A 407 -11.34 13.84 -13.36
CA MET A 407 -11.32 13.61 -11.92
C MET A 407 -12.48 12.72 -11.47
N LEU A 408 -13.65 12.82 -12.10
CA LEU A 408 -14.82 11.99 -11.74
C LEU A 408 -14.53 10.50 -11.88
N MET A 409 -13.69 10.12 -12.86
CA MET A 409 -13.30 8.74 -13.15
C MET A 409 -11.96 8.33 -12.51
N TRP A 410 -11.41 9.17 -11.64
CA TRP A 410 -10.12 8.90 -10.97
C TRP A 410 -10.26 7.80 -9.92
N ALA A 411 -9.19 7.05 -9.67
CA ALA A 411 -9.14 6.10 -8.56
C ALA A 411 -9.38 6.82 -7.22
N PRO A 412 -10.01 6.16 -6.23
CA PRO A 412 -10.28 6.77 -4.94
C PRO A 412 -8.98 7.10 -4.19
N VAL A 413 -8.95 8.29 -3.59
CA VAL A 413 -7.88 8.75 -2.70
C VAL A 413 -8.25 8.50 -1.23
N SER A 414 -7.31 8.76 -0.32
CA SER A 414 -7.55 8.68 1.12
C SER A 414 -8.70 9.58 1.58
N PRO A 415 -9.40 9.23 2.68
CA PRO A 415 -10.45 10.11 3.24
C PRO A 415 -9.91 11.51 3.56
N ALA A 416 -8.70 11.59 4.11
CA ALA A 416 -8.04 12.86 4.41
C ALA A 416 -7.78 13.70 3.14
N CYS A 417 -7.36 13.08 2.04
CA CYS A 417 -7.17 13.77 0.76
C CYS A 417 -8.51 14.20 0.15
N ALA A 418 -9.55 13.37 0.21
CA ALA A 418 -10.89 13.73 -0.27
C ALA A 418 -11.46 14.92 0.52
N LEU A 419 -11.33 14.91 1.86
CA LEU A 419 -11.78 16.01 2.72
C LEU A 419 -10.99 17.30 2.51
N SER A 420 -9.75 17.24 2.02
CA SER A 420 -8.96 18.44 1.73
C SER A 420 -9.62 19.35 0.69
N PHE A 421 -10.41 18.81 -0.25
CA PHE A 421 -11.17 19.61 -1.22
C PHE A 421 -12.30 20.43 -0.60
N PHE A 422 -12.70 20.12 0.64
CA PHE A 422 -13.62 20.90 1.46
C PHE A 422 -12.89 21.71 2.54
N SER A 423 -11.66 22.14 2.27
CA SER A 423 -10.85 22.95 3.18
C SER A 423 -10.44 24.27 2.53
N ARG A 424 -9.87 25.19 3.32
CA ARG A 424 -9.33 26.47 2.82
C ARG A 424 -8.25 26.33 1.76
N GLN A 425 -7.63 25.15 1.63
CA GLN A 425 -6.51 24.94 0.72
C GLN A 425 -6.93 24.95 -0.75
N TYR A 426 -8.20 24.63 -1.03
CA TYR A 426 -8.72 24.52 -2.39
C TYR A 426 -9.94 25.42 -2.58
N PRO A 427 -10.12 26.01 -3.78
CA PRO A 427 -11.36 26.70 -4.11
C PRO A 427 -12.51 25.70 -4.23
N SER A 428 -13.70 26.12 -3.82
CA SER A 428 -14.90 25.29 -3.98
C SER A 428 -15.25 25.12 -5.47
N HIS A 429 -15.34 23.87 -5.93
CA HIS A 429 -15.67 23.55 -7.32
C HIS A 429 -16.59 22.32 -7.39
N PRO A 430 -17.64 22.30 -8.26
CA PRO A 430 -18.61 21.21 -8.29
C PRO A 430 -17.98 19.85 -8.58
N THR A 431 -17.08 19.75 -9.55
CA THR A 431 -16.43 18.48 -9.93
C THR A 431 -15.55 17.92 -8.81
N THR A 432 -14.83 18.79 -8.08
CA THR A 432 -13.97 18.34 -6.97
C THR A 432 -14.81 17.88 -5.79
N ALA A 433 -15.91 18.58 -5.50
CA ALA A 433 -16.89 18.19 -4.48
C ALA A 433 -17.56 16.85 -4.82
N GLN A 434 -18.04 16.66 -6.05
CA GLN A 434 -18.66 15.39 -6.48
C GLN A 434 -17.68 14.22 -6.38
N TYR A 435 -16.44 14.40 -6.82
CA TYR A 435 -15.40 13.39 -6.65
C TYR A 435 -15.14 13.08 -5.18
N ALA A 436 -14.94 14.09 -4.34
CA ALA A 436 -14.67 13.91 -2.92
C ALA A 436 -15.81 13.14 -2.22
N ILE A 437 -17.07 13.47 -2.51
CA ILE A 437 -18.23 12.76 -1.95
C ILE A 437 -18.33 11.33 -2.49
N ARG A 438 -18.04 11.09 -3.77
CA ARG A 438 -17.96 9.72 -4.31
C ARG A 438 -16.95 8.90 -3.53
N VAL A 439 -15.74 9.42 -3.34
CA VAL A 439 -14.67 8.75 -2.60
C VAL A 439 -15.08 8.47 -1.16
N LEU A 440 -15.64 9.44 -0.44
CA LEU A 440 -16.09 9.24 0.94
C LEU A 440 -17.21 8.20 1.06
N LYS A 441 -18.10 8.09 0.06
CA LYS A 441 -19.17 7.07 0.02
C LYS A 441 -18.67 5.65 -0.25
N GLU A 442 -17.47 5.47 -0.79
CA GLU A 442 -16.85 4.16 -1.05
C GLU A 442 -16.25 3.53 0.22
N TYR A 443 -15.91 4.33 1.23
CA TYR A 443 -15.35 3.83 2.49
C TYR A 443 -16.43 3.28 3.44
N HIS A 444 -16.02 2.32 4.28
CA HIS A 444 -16.90 1.73 5.28
C HIS A 444 -17.27 2.74 6.39
N PRO A 445 -18.51 2.69 6.94
CA PRO A 445 -18.95 3.52 8.06
C PRO A 445 -17.97 3.65 9.24
N SER A 446 -17.33 2.56 9.66
CA SER A 446 -16.37 2.58 10.78
C SER A 446 -15.11 3.38 10.50
N VAL A 447 -14.66 3.49 9.23
CA VAL A 447 -13.57 4.39 8.85
C VAL A 447 -14.03 5.84 8.99
N LEU A 448 -15.26 6.12 8.56
CA LEU A 448 -15.82 7.47 8.59
C LEU A 448 -16.07 7.97 10.02
N LEU A 449 -16.32 7.08 10.98
CA LEU A 449 -16.44 7.44 12.41
C LEU A 449 -15.21 8.22 12.90
N SER A 450 -14.01 7.78 12.52
CA SER A 450 -12.77 8.47 12.91
C SER A 450 -12.62 9.84 12.26
N TYR A 451 -13.33 10.14 11.16
CA TYR A 451 -13.26 11.41 10.42
C TYR A 451 -14.43 12.38 10.69
N ILE A 452 -15.36 12.03 11.58
CA ILE A 452 -16.52 12.87 11.90
C ILE A 452 -16.13 14.32 12.23
N PRO A 453 -15.13 14.60 13.09
CA PRO A 453 -14.74 15.97 13.40
C PRO A 453 -14.34 16.77 12.14
N GLN A 454 -13.64 16.15 11.19
CA GLN A 454 -13.23 16.78 9.94
C GLN A 454 -14.40 16.94 8.96
N ILE A 455 -15.33 15.98 8.92
CA ILE A 455 -16.54 16.05 8.08
C ILE A 455 -17.43 17.21 8.54
N ILE A 456 -17.62 17.40 9.85
CA ILE A 456 -18.39 18.53 10.38
C ILE A 456 -17.72 19.87 10.04
N GLN A 457 -16.39 19.95 10.11
CA GLN A 457 -15.67 21.17 9.69
C GLN A 457 -15.73 21.40 8.18
N ALA A 458 -15.84 20.35 7.35
CA ALA A 458 -15.99 20.47 5.90
C ALA A 458 -17.28 21.21 5.49
N VAL A 459 -18.36 21.12 6.28
CA VAL A 459 -19.61 21.89 6.07
C VAL A 459 -19.37 23.41 6.04
N ARG A 460 -18.33 23.89 6.73
CA ARG A 460 -17.94 25.31 6.72
C ARG A 460 -17.60 25.79 5.31
N TYR A 461 -16.98 24.94 4.49
CA TYR A 461 -16.48 25.24 3.15
C TYR A 461 -17.32 24.59 2.04
N ASP A 462 -18.55 24.20 2.35
CA ASP A 462 -19.48 23.59 1.41
C ASP A 462 -20.54 24.60 0.94
N PRO A 463 -20.34 25.27 -0.21
CA PRO A 463 -21.35 26.15 -0.79
C PRO A 463 -22.45 25.39 -1.53
N PHE A 464 -22.24 24.12 -1.88
CA PHE A 464 -23.15 23.32 -2.70
C PHE A 464 -24.02 22.36 -1.88
N ASN A 465 -23.90 22.38 -0.55
CA ASN A 465 -24.56 21.46 0.38
C ASN A 465 -24.29 19.96 0.10
N CYS A 466 -23.21 19.64 -0.62
CA CYS A 466 -22.85 18.27 -0.96
C CYS A 466 -22.46 17.45 0.28
N VAL A 467 -21.77 18.07 1.25
CA VAL A 467 -21.38 17.47 2.52
C VAL A 467 -22.61 17.29 3.41
N ALA A 468 -23.52 18.27 3.42
CA ALA A 468 -24.79 18.17 4.16
C ALA A 468 -25.62 16.96 3.69
N GLU A 469 -25.81 16.81 2.37
CA GLU A 469 -26.49 15.66 1.78
C GLU A 469 -25.76 14.34 2.07
N PHE A 470 -24.42 14.35 2.06
CA PHE A 470 -23.62 13.19 2.42
C PHE A 470 -23.85 12.76 3.87
N ILE A 471 -23.86 13.70 4.83
CA ILE A 471 -24.14 13.42 6.25
C ILE A 471 -25.53 12.77 6.38
N LEU A 472 -26.56 13.37 5.77
CA LEU A 472 -27.92 12.81 5.79
C LEU A 472 -28.01 11.42 5.14
N SER A 473 -27.29 11.21 4.03
CA SER A 473 -27.24 9.91 3.36
C SER A 473 -26.53 8.84 4.20
N MET A 474 -25.49 9.20 4.96
CA MET A 474 -24.73 8.27 5.78
C MET A 474 -25.44 7.98 7.11
N ALA A 475 -26.09 8.98 7.72
CA ALA A 475 -26.92 8.81 8.91
C ALA A 475 -28.08 7.81 8.68
N LYS A 476 -28.61 7.74 7.45
CA LYS A 476 -29.62 6.73 7.08
C LYS A 476 -29.06 5.30 7.02
N LYS A 477 -27.75 5.13 6.82
CA LYS A 477 -27.11 3.81 6.70
C LYS A 477 -26.66 3.22 8.04
N SER A 478 -26.32 4.06 9.00
CA SER A 478 -25.85 3.63 10.33
C SER A 478 -26.35 4.62 11.37
N GLN A 479 -27.05 4.09 12.37
CA GLN A 479 -27.57 4.89 13.48
C GLN A 479 -26.46 5.37 14.40
N LEU A 480 -25.42 4.55 14.56
CA LEU A 480 -24.26 4.90 15.36
C LEU A 480 -23.49 6.09 14.77
N LEU A 481 -23.33 6.11 13.44
CA LEU A 481 -22.83 7.29 12.73
C LEU A 481 -23.72 8.50 12.95
N ALA A 482 -25.05 8.33 12.87
CA ALA A 482 -26.01 9.41 13.09
C ALA A 482 -25.85 10.03 14.49
N HIS A 483 -25.77 9.21 15.54
CA HIS A 483 -25.58 9.69 16.91
C HIS A 483 -24.27 10.46 17.09
N GLN A 484 -23.17 9.94 16.55
CA GLN A 484 -21.86 10.59 16.63
C GLN A 484 -21.82 11.91 15.84
N PHE A 485 -22.51 11.98 14.70
CA PHE A 485 -22.72 13.24 13.98
C PHE A 485 -23.50 14.25 14.83
N ILE A 486 -24.57 13.85 15.50
CA ILE A 486 -25.37 14.74 16.36
C ILE A 486 -24.51 15.29 17.51
N TRP A 487 -23.79 14.44 18.25
CA TRP A 487 -22.90 14.89 19.33
C TRP A 487 -21.87 15.90 18.82
N ASN A 488 -21.21 15.59 17.70
CA ASN A 488 -20.20 16.48 17.13
C ASN A 488 -20.80 17.81 16.61
N MET A 489 -22.01 17.77 16.02
CA MET A 489 -22.74 18.98 15.61
C MET A 489 -23.09 19.85 16.81
N GLN A 490 -23.66 19.27 17.88
CA GLN A 490 -24.02 19.99 19.10
C GLN A 490 -22.82 20.72 19.70
N THR A 491 -21.65 20.08 19.75
CA THR A 491 -20.42 20.72 20.23
C THR A 491 -19.91 21.82 19.29
N ASN A 492 -20.00 21.65 17.96
CA ASN A 492 -19.43 22.61 16.99
C ASN A 492 -20.35 23.78 16.62
N MET A 493 -21.61 23.77 17.05
CA MET A 493 -22.51 24.92 16.91
C MET A 493 -22.05 26.14 17.74
N TYR A 494 -21.25 25.91 18.80
CA TYR A 494 -20.81 26.94 19.73
C TYR A 494 -19.28 27.03 19.80
N LEU A 495 -18.79 28.24 20.04
CA LEU A 495 -17.36 28.53 20.17
C LEU A 495 -16.89 28.40 21.63
N ASP A 496 -17.79 28.64 22.58
CA ASP A 496 -17.52 28.63 24.01
C ASP A 496 -17.94 27.33 24.69
N GLU A 497 -17.38 27.09 25.88
CA GLU A 497 -17.70 25.92 26.71
C GLU A 497 -19.11 25.99 27.31
N GLU A 498 -19.72 27.18 27.36
CA GLU A 498 -21.01 27.44 28.00
C GLU A 498 -22.19 27.42 27.01
N GLY A 499 -21.92 27.28 25.71
CA GLY A 499 -22.96 27.26 24.67
C GLY A 499 -23.69 28.59 24.47
N LYS A 500 -23.04 29.74 24.73
CA LYS A 500 -23.63 31.07 24.56
C LYS A 500 -23.18 31.72 23.26
N GLN A 501 -21.93 31.52 22.86
CA GLN A 501 -21.34 32.11 21.66
C GLN A 501 -21.54 31.17 20.48
N LYS A 502 -22.58 31.45 19.69
CA LYS A 502 -22.87 30.71 18.45
C LYS A 502 -21.76 30.92 17.41
N ASP A 503 -21.38 29.86 16.69
CA ASP A 503 -20.47 29.99 15.56
C ASP A 503 -21.17 30.75 14.41
N PRO A 504 -20.63 31.88 13.94
CA PRO A 504 -21.29 32.73 12.96
C PRO A 504 -21.47 32.08 11.58
N VAL A 505 -20.72 31.02 11.27
CA VAL A 505 -20.75 30.35 9.97
C VAL A 505 -21.44 28.99 10.07
N LEU A 506 -21.16 28.23 11.13
CA LEU A 506 -21.63 26.85 11.25
C LEU A 506 -23.00 26.74 11.93
N TYR A 507 -23.38 27.64 12.84
CA TYR A 507 -24.54 27.44 13.70
C TYR A 507 -25.81 27.13 12.91
N GLU A 508 -26.23 28.00 11.98
CA GLU A 508 -27.47 27.82 11.21
C GLU A 508 -27.40 26.59 10.30
N LYS A 509 -26.25 26.36 9.64
CA LYS A 509 -26.06 25.20 8.76
C LYS A 509 -26.17 23.89 9.53
N LEU A 510 -25.44 23.76 10.63
CA LEU A 510 -25.45 22.55 11.46
C LEU A 510 -26.81 22.35 12.14
N ASN A 511 -27.46 23.43 12.59
CA ASN A 511 -28.80 23.35 13.18
C ASN A 511 -29.84 22.83 12.18
N SER A 512 -29.79 23.29 10.93
CA SER A 512 -30.64 22.79 9.85
C SER A 512 -30.38 21.30 9.59
N ILE A 513 -29.12 20.91 9.38
CA ILE A 513 -28.74 19.51 9.10
C ILE A 513 -29.13 18.59 10.27
N MET A 514 -28.90 19.02 11.51
CA MET A 514 -29.25 18.28 12.70
C MET A 514 -30.77 18.10 12.82
N THR A 515 -31.55 19.15 12.53
CA THR A 515 -33.02 19.09 12.55
C THR A 515 -33.53 18.11 11.50
N ASP A 516 -33.00 18.19 10.28
CA ASP A 516 -33.35 17.27 9.18
C ASP A 516 -32.97 15.82 9.51
N LEU A 517 -31.81 15.61 10.14
CA LEU A 517 -31.34 14.31 10.59
C LEU A 517 -32.30 13.74 11.65
N ILE A 518 -32.60 14.48 12.71
CA ILE A 518 -33.51 14.04 13.79
C ILE A 518 -34.91 13.76 13.23
N ASN A 519 -35.41 14.59 12.31
CA ASN A 519 -36.70 14.38 11.66
C ASN A 519 -36.70 13.15 10.73
N SER A 520 -35.54 12.76 10.21
CA SER A 520 -35.40 11.54 9.41
C SER A 520 -35.38 10.25 10.24
N LEU A 521 -35.06 10.35 11.54
CA LEU A 521 -35.13 9.21 12.47
C LEU A 521 -36.59 8.89 12.79
N SER A 522 -36.98 7.64 12.63
CA SER A 522 -38.34 7.16 12.91
C SER A 522 -38.33 5.77 13.53
N GLY A 523 -39.45 5.38 14.15
CA GLY A 523 -39.62 4.06 14.76
C GLY A 523 -38.60 3.76 15.86
N GLU A 524 -37.95 2.61 15.77
CA GLU A 524 -36.95 2.11 16.73
C GLU A 524 -35.69 2.97 16.77
N ALA A 525 -35.24 3.49 15.63
CA ALA A 525 -34.05 4.34 15.54
C ALA A 525 -34.21 5.64 16.36
N LYS A 526 -35.40 6.26 16.32
CA LYS A 526 -35.69 7.46 17.12
C LYS A 526 -35.74 7.15 18.62
N ARG A 527 -36.36 6.02 19.00
CA ARG A 527 -36.39 5.57 20.40
C ARG A 527 -34.98 5.30 20.92
N PHE A 528 -34.14 4.66 20.10
CA PHE A 528 -32.75 4.39 20.44
C PHE A 528 -31.97 5.68 20.67
N TYR A 529 -32.09 6.67 19.76
CA TYR A 529 -31.52 8.01 19.92
C TYR A 529 -31.97 8.70 21.21
N GLU A 530 -33.29 8.80 21.46
CA GLU A 530 -33.83 9.49 22.64
C GLU A 530 -33.37 8.83 23.94
N LYS A 531 -33.40 7.50 23.98
CA LYS A 531 -32.96 6.68 25.12
C LYS A 531 -31.47 6.87 25.42
N GLU A 532 -30.62 6.82 24.40
CA GLU A 532 -29.17 6.99 24.51
C GLU A 532 -28.80 8.40 25.01
N PHE A 533 -29.37 9.43 24.38
CA PHE A 533 -29.07 10.82 24.72
C PHE A 533 -29.62 11.22 26.09
N GLN A 534 -30.79 10.70 26.48
CA GLN A 534 -31.34 10.93 27.81
C GLN A 534 -30.45 10.28 28.89
N PHE A 535 -30.09 9.01 28.72
CA PHE A 535 -29.31 8.26 29.70
C PHE A 535 -27.94 8.91 29.96
N PHE A 536 -27.17 9.23 28.93
CA PHE A 536 -25.87 9.91 29.11
C PHE A 536 -25.99 11.39 29.44
N GLY A 537 -27.12 12.03 29.13
CA GLY A 537 -27.46 13.37 29.61
C GLY A 537 -27.61 13.39 31.13
N GLU A 538 -28.33 12.43 31.70
CA GLU A 538 -28.50 12.27 33.16
C GLU A 538 -27.17 11.98 33.86
N ILE A 539 -26.33 11.10 33.28
CA ILE A 539 -24.99 10.81 33.83
C ILE A 539 -24.10 12.05 33.79
N THR A 540 -24.10 12.79 32.68
CA THR A 540 -23.29 14.00 32.54
C THR A 540 -23.72 15.09 33.52
N ALA A 541 -25.02 15.20 33.81
CA ALA A 541 -25.58 16.15 34.78
C ALA A 541 -25.06 15.94 36.22
N ILE A 542 -24.62 14.73 36.59
CA ILE A 542 -23.99 14.47 37.89
C ILE A 542 -22.78 15.39 38.11
N SER A 543 -21.96 15.61 37.07
CA SER A 543 -20.77 16.47 37.19
C SER A 543 -21.15 17.92 37.55
N ALA A 544 -22.27 18.42 37.03
CA ALA A 544 -22.81 19.73 37.37
C ALA A 544 -23.37 19.78 38.81
N GLU A 545 -24.04 18.72 39.27
CA GLU A 545 -24.58 18.62 40.64
C GLU A 545 -23.45 18.58 41.69
N ILE A 546 -22.42 17.75 41.48
CA ILE A 546 -21.33 17.58 42.44
C ILE A 546 -20.40 18.81 42.52
N LYS A 547 -20.47 19.71 41.53
CA LYS A 547 -19.69 20.96 41.50
C LYS A 547 -20.01 21.87 42.69
N ALA A 548 -21.25 21.83 43.20
CA ALA A 548 -21.70 22.63 44.33
C ALA A 548 -21.04 22.24 45.67
N PHE A 549 -20.54 21.00 45.79
CA PHE A 549 -19.99 20.46 47.03
C PHE A 549 -18.48 20.73 47.14
N PRO A 550 -17.94 20.99 48.35
CA PRO A 550 -16.51 21.23 48.54
C PRO A 550 -15.67 19.98 48.24
N LYS A 551 -14.38 20.17 47.93
CA LYS A 551 -13.47 19.03 47.69
C LYS A 551 -13.36 18.14 48.93
N GLY A 552 -13.33 16.83 48.73
CA GLY A 552 -13.12 15.85 49.80
C GLY A 552 -14.19 14.77 49.81
N GLN A 553 -14.44 14.22 50.99
CA GLN A 553 -15.38 13.12 51.18
C GLN A 553 -16.83 13.51 50.85
N GLU A 554 -17.25 14.73 51.19
CA GLU A 554 -18.61 15.21 50.91
C GLU A 554 -18.97 15.19 49.42
N ARG A 555 -18.06 15.62 48.55
CA ARG A 555 -18.26 15.56 47.08
C ARG A 555 -18.28 14.11 46.58
N LYS A 556 -17.47 13.24 47.19
CA LYS A 556 -17.46 11.81 46.85
C LYS A 556 -18.79 11.16 47.24
N ASP A 557 -19.31 11.43 48.43
CA ASP A 557 -20.59 10.91 48.89
C ASP A 557 -21.77 11.48 48.09
N ALA A 558 -21.70 12.76 47.70
CA ALA A 558 -22.66 13.35 46.76
C ALA A 558 -22.63 12.66 45.39
N CYS A 559 -21.45 12.36 44.86
CA CYS A 559 -21.27 11.64 43.59
C CYS A 559 -21.84 10.23 43.65
N LEU A 560 -21.55 9.47 44.71
CA LEU A 560 -22.08 8.12 44.90
C LEU A 560 -23.61 8.12 45.04
N ARG A 561 -24.16 9.08 45.82
CA ARG A 561 -25.63 9.26 45.91
C ARG A 561 -26.23 9.58 44.56
N ALA A 562 -25.62 10.48 43.78
CA ALA A 562 -26.13 10.86 42.47
C ALA A 562 -26.08 9.70 41.47
N LEU A 563 -24.98 8.94 41.45
CA LEU A 563 -24.82 7.77 40.59
C LEU A 563 -25.80 6.66 40.95
N SER A 564 -26.08 6.44 42.24
CA SER A 564 -27.04 5.43 42.70
C SER A 564 -28.50 5.69 42.28
N ARG A 565 -28.84 6.93 41.91
CA ARG A 565 -30.18 7.27 41.40
C ARG A 565 -30.37 6.88 39.93
N ILE A 566 -29.28 6.68 39.19
CA ILE A 566 -29.33 6.35 37.76
C ILE A 566 -29.61 4.86 37.59
N LYS A 567 -30.69 4.53 36.88
CA LYS A 567 -31.00 3.14 36.51
C LYS A 567 -30.33 2.80 35.19
N VAL A 568 -29.71 1.63 35.12
CA VAL A 568 -29.12 1.14 33.87
C VAL A 568 -30.21 0.94 32.84
N VAL A 569 -29.96 1.46 31.65
CA VAL A 569 -30.85 1.35 30.51
C VAL A 569 -30.23 0.34 29.53
N GLN A 570 -30.86 -0.84 29.40
CA GLN A 570 -30.33 -1.93 28.56
C GLN A 570 -30.30 -1.53 27.08
N GLY A 571 -29.27 -1.97 26.34
CA GLY A 571 -29.13 -1.69 24.90
C GLY A 571 -28.48 -0.34 24.55
N CYS A 572 -28.07 0.45 25.54
CA CYS A 572 -27.25 1.65 25.33
C CYS A 572 -25.76 1.29 25.18
N TYR A 573 -25.00 2.07 24.43
CA TYR A 573 -23.54 1.89 24.29
C TYR A 573 -22.79 3.01 25.01
N LEU A 574 -21.49 2.90 25.22
CA LEU A 574 -20.75 4.02 25.81
C LEU A 574 -20.39 5.03 24.71
N PRO A 575 -20.63 6.36 24.85
CA PRO A 575 -20.33 7.33 23.79
C PRO A 575 -18.88 7.27 23.29
N SER A 576 -17.93 7.01 24.20
CA SER A 576 -16.52 6.83 23.90
C SER A 576 -16.15 5.44 23.38
N ASP A 577 -17.05 4.46 23.42
CA ASP A 577 -16.85 3.14 22.83
C ASP A 577 -18.12 2.61 22.14
N PRO A 578 -18.32 2.98 20.86
CA PRO A 578 -19.52 2.64 20.12
C PRO A 578 -19.63 1.15 19.72
N GLU A 579 -18.62 0.34 20.03
CA GLU A 579 -18.60 -1.11 19.73
C GLU A 579 -18.98 -1.98 20.95
N ALA A 580 -19.31 -1.35 22.08
CA ALA A 580 -19.58 -2.03 23.34
C ALA A 580 -20.90 -1.56 23.96
N VAL A 581 -21.76 -2.51 24.34
CA VAL A 581 -23.05 -2.26 25.00
C VAL A 581 -22.86 -2.22 26.51
N VAL A 582 -23.50 -1.27 27.18
CA VAL A 582 -23.56 -1.17 28.65
C VAL A 582 -24.54 -2.21 29.19
N VAL A 583 -24.02 -3.10 30.03
CA VAL A 583 -24.78 -4.15 30.72
C VAL A 583 -25.17 -3.71 32.13
N ASP A 584 -24.24 -3.04 32.84
CA ASP A 584 -24.44 -2.62 34.23
C ASP A 584 -23.54 -1.43 34.63
N ILE A 585 -23.81 -0.78 35.76
CA ILE A 585 -23.00 0.28 36.36
C ILE A 585 -22.47 -0.17 37.72
N ASP A 586 -21.19 0.07 37.99
CA ASP A 586 -20.66 -0.04 39.34
C ASP A 586 -20.97 1.23 40.14
N TYR A 587 -22.06 1.18 40.90
CA TYR A 587 -22.53 2.27 41.76
C TYR A 587 -21.55 2.68 42.85
N SER A 588 -20.56 1.84 43.18
CA SER A 588 -19.51 2.14 44.17
C SER A 588 -18.28 2.82 43.56
N SER A 589 -18.19 2.89 42.24
CA SER A 589 -17.01 3.40 41.52
C SER A 589 -16.92 4.92 41.42
N GLY A 590 -18.02 5.63 41.69
CA GLY A 590 -18.13 7.09 41.55
C GLY A 590 -17.03 7.85 42.27
N THR A 591 -16.07 8.40 41.52
CA THR A 591 -14.91 9.09 42.09
C THR A 591 -14.73 10.48 41.45
N PRO A 592 -14.98 11.57 42.18
CA PRO A 592 -14.67 12.92 41.71
C PRO A 592 -13.16 13.11 41.54
N MET A 593 -12.75 13.73 40.44
CA MET A 593 -11.34 14.01 40.14
C MET A 593 -10.85 15.29 40.81
N GLN A 594 -9.53 15.44 40.94
CA GLN A 594 -8.89 16.50 41.74
C GLN A 594 -9.04 17.94 41.17
N SER A 595 -9.44 18.07 39.90
CA SER A 595 -9.63 19.36 39.21
C SER A 595 -10.76 20.17 39.85
N ALA A 596 -10.40 21.32 40.44
CA ALA A 596 -11.26 22.10 41.33
C ALA A 596 -12.46 22.76 40.66
N ALA A 597 -12.26 23.32 39.46
CA ALA A 597 -13.19 24.27 38.86
C ALA A 597 -14.36 23.62 38.11
N LYS A 598 -14.15 22.40 37.60
CA LYS A 598 -15.03 21.74 36.63
C LYS A 598 -15.58 20.38 37.11
N ALA A 599 -15.09 19.88 38.25
CA ALA A 599 -15.54 18.66 38.95
C ALA A 599 -15.89 17.45 38.05
N PRO A 600 -14.96 16.98 37.19
CA PRO A 600 -15.18 15.73 36.46
C PRO A 600 -15.22 14.54 37.43
N PHE A 601 -15.91 13.47 37.04
CA PHE A 601 -15.97 12.25 37.83
C PHE A 601 -15.74 11.00 36.98
N LEU A 602 -15.20 9.97 37.62
CA LEU A 602 -15.01 8.65 37.05
C LEU A 602 -16.17 7.75 37.46
N ALA A 603 -16.71 7.00 36.50
CA ALA A 603 -17.64 5.91 36.72
C ALA A 603 -17.20 4.67 35.93
N ARG A 604 -17.51 3.49 36.45
CA ARG A 604 -17.16 2.20 35.85
C ARG A 604 -18.40 1.45 35.42
N PHE A 605 -18.38 0.96 34.19
CA PHE A 605 -19.49 0.30 33.51
C PHE A 605 -19.09 -1.13 33.18
N LYS A 606 -20.00 -2.07 33.35
CA LYS A 606 -19.86 -3.43 32.84
C LYS A 606 -20.31 -3.40 31.39
N VAL A 607 -19.42 -3.71 30.46
CA VAL A 607 -19.69 -3.63 29.02
C VAL A 607 -19.51 -4.99 28.37
N LYS A 608 -20.31 -5.27 27.34
CA LYS A 608 -20.17 -6.43 26.45
C LYS A 608 -19.74 -5.94 25.08
N ARG A 609 -18.63 -6.46 24.56
CA ARG A 609 -18.16 -6.11 23.21
C ARG A 609 -18.97 -6.89 22.17
N CYS A 610 -19.62 -6.18 21.25
CA CYS A 610 -20.48 -6.78 20.23
C CYS A 610 -20.19 -6.27 18.81
N GLY A 611 -19.36 -5.23 18.64
CA GLY A 611 -19.13 -4.59 17.34
C GLY A 611 -20.31 -3.71 16.90
N GLY A 612 -20.04 -2.72 16.05
CA GLY A 612 -21.01 -1.65 15.75
C GLY A 612 -22.36 -2.12 15.18
N GLU A 613 -22.35 -3.10 14.26
CA GLU A 613 -23.60 -3.61 13.66
C GLU A 613 -24.48 -4.35 14.66
N GLN A 614 -23.89 -5.10 15.61
CA GLN A 614 -24.67 -5.79 16.63
C GLN A 614 -25.18 -4.81 17.69
N VAL A 615 -24.42 -3.77 18.02
CA VAL A 615 -24.87 -2.67 18.89
C VAL A 615 -26.10 -2.00 18.28
N GLU A 616 -26.10 -1.72 16.97
CA GLU A 616 -27.26 -1.14 16.30
C GLU A 616 -28.50 -2.06 16.36
N LYS A 617 -28.32 -3.37 16.18
CA LYS A 617 -29.41 -4.35 16.33
C LYS A 617 -29.96 -4.38 17.75
N LEU A 618 -29.08 -4.52 18.75
CA LEU A 618 -29.46 -4.58 20.17
C LEU A 618 -30.07 -3.26 20.68
N GLY A 619 -29.66 -2.12 20.12
CA GLY A 619 -30.21 -0.81 20.44
C GLY A 619 -31.60 -0.57 19.86
N GLN A 620 -31.89 -1.15 18.70
CA GLN A 620 -33.20 -1.09 18.03
C GLN A 620 -34.19 -2.11 18.58
N GLU A 621 -33.71 -3.29 18.96
CA GLU A 621 -34.52 -4.32 19.62
C GLU A 621 -34.95 -3.82 20.99
N ALA A 622 -36.25 -3.55 21.14
CA ALA A 622 -36.88 -3.39 22.44
C ALA A 622 -36.84 -4.76 23.13
N ILE A 623 -35.81 -5.02 23.93
CA ILE A 623 -35.82 -6.15 24.85
C ILE A 623 -36.88 -5.85 25.92
N ASP A 624 -38.14 -6.19 25.62
CA ASP A 624 -39.13 -6.52 26.64
C ASP A 624 -38.58 -7.71 27.43
N GLU A 625 -38.71 -7.66 28.74
CA GLU A 625 -38.18 -8.62 29.71
C GLU A 625 -38.62 -10.06 29.42
N SER A 626 -37.92 -10.79 28.54
CA SER A 626 -37.94 -12.25 28.43
C SER A 626 -36.88 -12.76 27.44
N VAL A 627 -35.59 -12.64 27.78
CA VAL A 627 -34.57 -13.47 27.13
C VAL A 627 -34.38 -14.70 28.00
N ASP A 628 -35.07 -15.78 27.63
CA ASP A 628 -34.71 -17.12 28.05
C ASP A 628 -33.23 -17.36 27.73
N ALA A 629 -32.48 -17.75 28.76
CA ALA A 629 -31.08 -18.07 28.71
C ALA A 629 -30.83 -19.31 27.84
N ASN A 630 -30.73 -19.13 26.52
CA ASN A 630 -29.98 -20.05 25.67
C ASN A 630 -28.49 -19.67 25.75
N ASP A 631 -27.89 -20.03 26.87
CA ASP A 631 -26.44 -20.05 27.10
C ASP A 631 -25.79 -20.99 26.07
N ASN A 632 -25.25 -20.44 24.98
CA ASN A 632 -24.21 -21.12 24.19
C ASN A 632 -23.39 -20.17 23.28
N GLU A 633 -23.19 -18.91 23.66
CA GLU A 633 -22.18 -18.05 23.02
C GLU A 633 -21.27 -17.39 24.07
N GLN A 634 -20.01 -17.84 24.05
CA GLN A 634 -18.79 -17.38 24.74
C GLN A 634 -18.93 -16.22 25.75
N THR A 635 -18.86 -16.56 27.03
CA THR A 635 -18.77 -15.65 28.19
C THR A 635 -17.47 -14.83 28.29
N SER A 636 -16.64 -14.75 27.24
CA SER A 636 -15.31 -14.13 27.26
C SER A 636 -15.28 -12.60 27.02
N ASP A 637 -16.38 -11.99 26.59
CA ASP A 637 -16.36 -10.61 26.05
C ASP A 637 -16.98 -9.55 26.98
N ILE A 638 -17.24 -9.89 28.24
CA ILE A 638 -17.76 -8.96 29.26
C ILE A 638 -16.62 -8.47 30.15
N PHE A 639 -16.40 -7.17 30.21
CA PHE A 639 -15.36 -6.56 31.04
C PHE A 639 -15.81 -5.23 31.66
N TRP A 640 -15.06 -4.76 32.65
CA TRP A 640 -15.30 -3.47 33.28
C TRP A 640 -14.52 -2.37 32.57
N GLN A 641 -15.22 -1.33 32.13
CA GLN A 641 -14.65 -0.16 31.47
C GLN A 641 -14.92 1.10 32.29
N ALA A 642 -13.88 1.86 32.59
CA ALA A 642 -14.01 3.14 33.28
C ALA A 642 -14.06 4.30 32.29
N ALA A 643 -14.94 5.27 32.55
CA ALA A 643 -15.07 6.49 31.77
C ALA A 643 -15.09 7.71 32.71
N ILE A 644 -14.53 8.81 32.23
CA ILE A 644 -14.52 10.11 32.91
C ILE A 644 -15.49 11.02 32.19
N PHE A 645 -16.47 11.52 32.93
CA PHE A 645 -17.42 12.52 32.45
C PHE A 645 -16.92 13.90 32.84
N LYS A 646 -16.74 14.76 31.84
CA LYS A 646 -16.14 16.08 31.99
C LYS A 646 -17.13 17.14 31.52
N VAL A 647 -17.37 18.13 32.38
CA VAL A 647 -18.30 19.24 32.11
C VAL A 647 -17.59 20.57 32.29
N GLY A 648 -17.88 21.48 31.37
CA GLY A 648 -17.28 22.79 31.25
C GLY A 648 -15.86 22.79 30.72
N ASP A 649 -15.33 21.75 30.07
CA ASP A 649 -14.00 21.74 29.43
C ASP A 649 -14.09 21.29 27.97
N ASP A 650 -13.43 22.01 27.06
CA ASP A 650 -13.39 21.64 25.64
C ASP A 650 -12.44 20.45 25.39
N VAL A 651 -13.02 19.29 25.07
CA VAL A 651 -12.27 18.05 24.77
C VAL A 651 -11.97 17.87 23.28
N ARG A 652 -12.36 18.81 22.39
CA ARG A 652 -12.12 18.68 20.94
C ARG A 652 -10.63 18.66 20.60
N GLN A 653 -9.81 19.37 21.37
CA GLN A 653 -8.36 19.37 21.21
C GLN A 653 -7.76 17.99 21.51
N ASP A 654 -8.20 17.35 22.61
CA ASP A 654 -7.82 15.98 22.95
C ASP A 654 -8.24 14.99 21.87
N MET A 655 -9.47 15.11 21.35
CA MET A 655 -9.97 14.26 20.24
C MET A 655 -9.04 14.31 19.02
N LEU A 656 -8.65 15.51 18.60
CA LEU A 656 -7.76 15.69 17.43
C LEU A 656 -6.38 15.10 17.67
N ALA A 657 -5.80 15.32 18.86
CA ALA A 657 -4.49 14.78 19.22
C ALA A 657 -4.50 13.24 19.27
N LEU A 658 -5.55 12.65 19.83
CA LEU A 658 -5.71 11.20 19.95
C LEU A 658 -5.96 10.55 18.58
N GLN A 659 -6.73 11.19 17.70
CA GLN A 659 -6.90 10.74 16.32
C GLN A 659 -5.57 10.72 15.56
N LEU A 660 -4.71 11.73 15.75
CA LEU A 660 -3.37 11.73 15.16
C LEU A 660 -2.49 10.62 15.73
N MET A 661 -2.56 10.39 17.05
CA MET A 661 -1.84 9.30 17.71
C MET A 661 -2.30 7.93 17.23
N GLU A 662 -3.61 7.74 17.00
CA GLU A 662 -4.18 6.53 16.40
C GLU A 662 -3.68 6.33 14.96
N LEU A 663 -3.65 7.39 14.15
CA LEU A 663 -3.07 7.34 12.80
C LEU A 663 -1.58 6.95 12.85
N CYS A 664 -0.80 7.49 13.78
CA CYS A 664 0.60 7.09 13.98
C CYS A 664 0.72 5.60 14.35
N LEU A 665 -0.15 5.10 15.23
CA LEU A 665 -0.19 3.68 15.59
C LEU A 665 -0.53 2.81 14.37
N HIS A 666 -1.51 3.20 13.56
CA HIS A 666 -1.86 2.50 12.32
C HIS A 666 -0.68 2.45 11.35
N VAL A 667 0.02 3.58 11.18
CA VAL A 667 1.25 3.63 10.40
C VAL A 667 2.25 2.63 10.98
N PHE A 668 2.64 2.73 12.26
CA PHE A 668 3.64 1.84 12.85
C PHE A 668 3.29 0.35 12.74
N LYS A 669 2.03 -0.03 12.97
CA LYS A 669 1.56 -1.41 12.79
C LYS A 669 1.70 -1.87 11.32
N SER A 670 1.28 -1.04 10.35
CA SER A 670 1.34 -1.37 8.91
C SER A 670 2.74 -1.67 8.39
N ILE A 671 3.76 -1.07 9.00
CA ILE A 671 5.17 -1.30 8.68
C ILE A 671 5.86 -2.31 9.63
N GLY A 672 5.15 -2.82 10.64
CA GLY A 672 5.69 -3.80 11.58
C GLY A 672 6.67 -3.21 12.59
N LEU A 673 6.62 -1.90 12.84
CA LEU A 673 7.43 -1.26 13.88
C LEU A 673 6.84 -1.57 15.26
N ASN A 674 7.67 -2.10 16.15
CA ASN A 674 7.28 -2.42 17.51
C ASN A 674 7.30 -1.17 18.41
N VAL A 675 6.30 -0.30 18.22
CA VAL A 675 6.07 0.90 19.04
C VAL A 675 4.74 0.76 19.76
N TYR A 676 4.76 0.90 21.09
CA TYR A 676 3.55 0.84 21.90
C TYR A 676 2.91 2.23 22.01
N LEU A 677 1.68 2.36 21.52
CA LEU A 677 0.79 3.50 21.76
C LEU A 677 -0.58 2.98 22.18
N TYR A 678 -1.24 3.70 23.07
CA TYR A 678 -2.60 3.41 23.51
C TYR A 678 -3.50 4.65 23.30
N PRO A 679 -4.07 4.84 22.09
CA PRO A 679 -5.03 5.90 21.82
C PRO A 679 -6.37 5.56 22.48
N TYR A 680 -6.53 5.97 23.73
CA TYR A 680 -7.83 5.92 24.38
C TYR A 680 -8.82 6.85 23.68
N ARG A 681 -10.10 6.51 23.73
CA ARG A 681 -11.14 7.26 23.01
C ARG A 681 -11.68 8.44 23.81
N VAL A 682 -11.91 9.55 23.10
CA VAL A 682 -12.54 10.76 23.63
C VAL A 682 -13.65 11.18 22.67
N VAL A 683 -14.81 11.52 23.21
CA VAL A 683 -15.95 12.01 22.43
C VAL A 683 -16.51 13.25 23.12
N ALA A 684 -16.61 14.34 22.36
CA ALA A 684 -17.34 15.53 22.78
C ALA A 684 -18.84 15.28 22.61
N THR A 685 -19.61 15.46 23.67
CA THR A 685 -21.05 15.14 23.69
C THR A 685 -21.93 16.39 23.65
N ALA A 686 -21.42 17.54 24.10
CA ALA A 686 -22.08 18.84 24.03
C ALA A 686 -21.02 19.96 24.12
N PRO A 687 -21.38 21.25 23.96
CA PRO A 687 -20.46 22.36 24.22
C PRO A 687 -19.89 22.26 25.64
N GLY A 688 -18.56 22.29 25.74
CA GLY A 688 -17.84 22.12 27.01
C GLY A 688 -18.03 20.76 27.70
N CYS A 689 -18.64 19.76 27.08
CA CYS A 689 -18.87 18.45 27.69
C CYS A 689 -18.23 17.33 26.88
N GLY A 690 -17.73 16.32 27.58
CA GLY A 690 -17.12 15.18 26.93
C GLY A 690 -16.99 13.95 27.81
N VAL A 691 -16.86 12.81 27.15
CA VAL A 691 -16.62 11.50 27.75
C VAL A 691 -15.24 11.02 27.33
N ILE A 692 -14.41 10.71 28.32
CA ILE A 692 -13.03 10.27 28.13
C ILE A 692 -12.92 8.83 28.63
N GLN A 693 -12.45 7.93 27.78
CA GLN A 693 -12.15 6.56 28.19
C GLN A 693 -10.95 6.55 29.14
N CYS A 694 -11.09 5.89 30.29
CA CYS A 694 -9.97 5.70 31.21
C CYS A 694 -9.11 4.52 30.76
N VAL A 695 -7.80 4.69 30.76
CA VAL A 695 -6.86 3.61 30.42
C VAL A 695 -6.92 2.53 31.51
N PRO A 696 -7.25 1.27 31.16
CA PRO A 696 -7.38 0.20 32.13
C PRO A 696 -6.03 -0.10 32.81
N ASN A 697 -6.07 -0.51 34.08
CA ASN A 697 -4.89 -0.91 34.86
C ASN A 697 -3.77 0.14 34.89
N SER A 698 -4.13 1.43 34.82
CA SER A 698 -3.17 2.53 34.87
C SER A 698 -3.09 3.17 36.26
N LYS A 699 -1.93 3.72 36.60
CA LYS A 699 -1.70 4.59 37.76
C LYS A 699 -1.09 5.89 37.28
N SER A 700 -1.47 7.02 37.90
CA SER A 700 -0.85 8.30 37.56
C SER A 700 0.60 8.34 38.07
N ARG A 701 1.45 9.15 37.41
CA ARG A 701 2.83 9.36 37.87
C ARG A 701 2.90 9.89 39.30
N ASP A 702 1.97 10.77 39.67
CA ASP A 702 1.87 11.31 41.03
C ASP A 702 1.48 10.23 42.06
N GLN A 703 0.55 9.32 41.72
CA GLN A 703 0.21 8.19 42.59
C GLN A 703 1.40 7.26 42.82
N LEU A 704 2.22 7.04 41.79
CA LEU A 704 3.45 6.25 41.92
C LEU A 704 4.46 6.95 42.85
N GLY A 705 4.65 8.26 42.70
CA GLY A 705 5.55 9.05 43.56
C GLY A 705 5.12 9.04 45.04
N ARG A 706 3.81 9.21 45.31
CA ARG A 706 3.30 9.12 46.68
C ARG A 706 3.47 7.74 47.29
N GLN A 707 3.44 6.66 46.49
CA GLN A 707 3.67 5.30 47.00
C GLN A 707 5.15 5.06 47.34
N THR A 708 6.09 5.71 46.65
CA THR A 708 7.53 5.59 46.93
C THR A 708 8.00 6.47 48.09
N ASP A 709 7.35 7.61 48.33
CA ASP A 709 7.74 8.54 49.41
C ASP A 709 7.44 8.00 50.83
N PHE A 710 6.61 6.97 50.98
CA PHE A 710 6.38 6.26 52.26
C PHE A 710 7.33 5.08 52.49
N ALA A 711 8.32 4.85 51.61
CA ALA A 711 9.26 3.73 51.69
C ALA A 711 10.67 4.13 52.15
N VAL A 712 10.83 5.30 52.81
CA VAL A 712 12.09 5.75 53.42
C VAL A 712 11.94 5.90 54.93
#